data_AF-A0A5B1L5K1-F1
#
_entry.id   AF-A0A5B1L5K1-F1
#
_cell.length_a   1.000
_cell.length_b   1.000
_cell.length_c   1.000
_cell.angle_alpha   90.00
_cell.angle_beta   90.00
_cell.angle_gamma   90.00
#
_symmetry.space_group_name_H-M   'P 1'
#
loop_
_entity.id
_entity.type
_entity.pdbx_description
1 polymer ?
#
loop_
_entity_poly.entity_id
_entity_poly.type
_entity_poly.pdbx_seq_one_letter_code
_entity_poly.pdbx_strand_id
1 'polypeptide(L)'
;MTVSGEPRPAAKAGVDGAAVARLREVYDAQRAACLRESYPSAAVRQEHLGALRAAVLAHRQQIRDALRSDFQVAPDALTDLVEILGVLGRAQFAEENLESWMKHEDRVTDAGLLGSARAEIRHQPKGVVGNIAAWNFPFDLTLGPLVEMLAAGNRVVIKPSEIAPASAALVQEILAGTFDEDHVAAVNGGLELAQAFACVRWDHLLYTGSPEIGRQIATAAAQNLVPVTLELGGKNPVIVHADSVDDDTIEQILGVKMIKSGQLCITADYCLVPRAQVADFVARAEKFAATRTPAHTSSSDNTGIVSDRHLDRLLRLRSESSAAGAQVVQLDPAASVDRATRQMPMSLVIDPADDDPVMTEEIFGPLLPIKPYDSLDEAIAYVNAREKPLGLYVFAKDLAVAEDVLVRTSSGGACVNTAAVQGSVPSLGFGGIGRSGSGRHHGIDGFREFSNPRGVVVRGQGDLLPALFPPYAELAEAVATAAFEGHGAPVAAPGASTQPRPRSSFDRERDEVVNACHRLTEAGLLIGTSGNVSARYGDLVAITATGVVLGEARPSDVTIIDLDGEVVAGELAPTSELDLHLSIYRAHNAGAVVHTHAPAAVAVGVVVDELPVLHYSQLILGGSIRVAPFHAFGTEALAEAGTDALRGKNAALLANHGAINYAATLDKAVENAELLEWCCALKLKASPLGAPRALTQEQQEDVINIAVRRRYGQTHRLPGQV
;
A
#
# COMPACT_ATOMS: atom_id res chain seq x y z
N MET A 1 35.71 10.73 40.72
CA MET A 1 35.51 9.44 41.40
C MET A 1 35.29 8.38 40.34
N THR A 2 36.24 7.47 40.22
CA THR A 2 36.20 6.28 39.37
C THR A 2 35.17 5.29 39.91
N VAL A 3 34.18 4.93 39.10
CA VAL A 3 33.41 3.69 39.29
C VAL A 3 33.46 2.93 37.98
N SER A 4 34.09 1.77 38.08
CA SER A 4 34.25 0.70 37.10
C SER A 4 32.92 0.30 36.46
N GLY A 5 32.84 0.41 35.13
CA GLY A 5 31.77 -0.20 34.34
C GLY A 5 32.07 -1.68 34.15
N GLU A 6 31.26 -2.55 34.76
CA GLU A 6 31.10 -3.91 34.27
C GLU A 6 30.50 -3.87 32.86
N PRO A 7 30.98 -4.69 31.92
CA PRO A 7 30.38 -4.77 30.60
C PRO A 7 28.96 -5.35 30.75
N ARG A 8 27.96 -4.61 30.25
CA ARG A 8 26.63 -5.19 29.99
C ARG A 8 26.82 -6.48 29.19
N PRO A 9 26.09 -7.56 29.52
CA PRO A 9 26.16 -8.78 28.74
C PRO A 9 25.80 -8.43 27.30
N ALA A 10 26.69 -8.76 26.36
CA ALA A 10 26.41 -8.66 24.94
C ALA A 10 25.07 -9.35 24.68
N ALA A 11 24.13 -8.62 24.08
CA ALA A 11 22.95 -9.24 23.49
C ALA A 11 23.45 -10.40 22.65
N LYS A 12 22.94 -11.62 22.90
CA LYS A 12 23.23 -12.76 22.03
C LYS A 12 23.00 -12.28 20.61
N ALA A 13 24.06 -12.26 19.79
CA ALA A 13 23.90 -12.03 18.37
C ALA A 13 22.86 -13.06 17.90
N GLY A 14 21.76 -12.56 17.35
CA GLY A 14 20.73 -13.41 16.79
C GLY A 14 21.30 -14.27 15.67
N VAL A 15 20.54 -15.28 15.24
CA VAL A 15 21.01 -16.29 14.28
C VAL A 15 21.49 -15.65 12.97
N ASP A 16 20.98 -14.47 12.60
CA ASP A 16 21.38 -13.74 11.39
C ASP A 16 22.33 -12.55 11.66
N GLY A 17 22.93 -12.42 12.84
CA GLY A 17 23.73 -11.24 13.22
C GLY A 17 24.86 -10.90 12.23
N ALA A 18 25.52 -11.91 11.67
CA ALA A 18 26.54 -11.74 10.64
C ALA A 18 25.95 -11.29 9.30
N ALA A 19 24.79 -11.82 8.90
CA ALA A 19 24.11 -11.43 7.67
C ALA A 19 23.59 -9.99 7.73
N VAL A 20 23.11 -9.54 8.89
CA VAL A 20 22.71 -8.14 9.11
C VAL A 20 23.91 -7.20 9.04
N ALA A 21 25.05 -7.58 9.60
CA ALA A 21 26.29 -6.80 9.45
C ALA A 21 26.71 -6.72 7.98
N ARG A 22 26.67 -7.87 7.28
CA ARG A 22 27.01 -7.96 5.86
C ARG A 22 26.12 -7.09 4.98
N LEU A 23 24.81 -7.10 5.22
CA LEU A 23 23.85 -6.24 4.52
C LEU A 23 24.24 -4.75 4.63
N ARG A 24 24.64 -4.30 5.83
CA ARG A 24 25.04 -2.89 6.04
C ARG A 24 26.31 -2.55 5.27
N GLU A 25 27.32 -3.42 5.33
CA GLU A 25 28.57 -3.24 4.58
C GLU A 25 28.34 -3.11 3.07
N VAL A 26 27.53 -4.03 2.50
CA VAL A 26 27.17 -4.03 1.08
C VAL A 26 26.40 -2.76 0.74
N TYR A 27 25.37 -2.41 1.51
CA TYR A 27 24.58 -1.20 1.27
C TYR A 27 25.45 0.07 1.30
N ASP A 28 26.35 0.20 2.27
CA ASP A 28 27.24 1.36 2.37
C ASP A 28 28.22 1.44 1.19
N ALA A 29 28.73 0.29 0.73
CA ALA A 29 29.59 0.21 -0.46
C ALA A 29 28.83 0.63 -1.73
N GLN A 30 27.62 0.09 -1.95
CA GLN A 30 26.78 0.44 -3.11
C GLN A 30 26.38 1.92 -3.08
N ARG A 31 26.05 2.47 -1.91
CA ARG A 31 25.73 3.89 -1.76
C ARG A 31 26.94 4.77 -2.10
N ALA A 32 28.14 4.41 -1.64
CA ALA A 32 29.36 5.12 -2.00
C ALA A 32 29.66 5.03 -3.50
N ALA A 33 29.41 3.88 -4.13
CA ALA A 33 29.58 3.69 -5.57
C ALA A 33 28.55 4.49 -6.40
N CYS A 34 27.30 4.54 -5.95
CA CYS A 34 26.24 5.34 -6.56
C CYS A 34 26.60 6.83 -6.59
N LEU A 35 27.27 7.36 -5.57
CA LEU A 35 27.72 8.77 -5.55
C LEU A 35 28.90 9.05 -6.50
N ARG A 36 29.71 8.04 -6.83
CA ARG A 36 30.80 8.16 -7.81
C ARG A 36 30.28 8.10 -9.24
N GLU A 37 29.29 7.23 -9.48
CA GLU A 37 28.68 7.01 -10.79
C GLU A 37 27.17 6.81 -10.62
N SER A 38 26.42 7.91 -10.71
CA SER A 38 24.95 7.91 -10.46
C SER A 38 24.10 7.73 -11.71
N TYR A 39 24.71 7.78 -12.90
CA TYR A 39 23.97 7.80 -14.18
C TYR A 39 24.73 7.01 -15.26
N PRO A 40 24.71 5.67 -15.20
CA PRO A 40 25.38 4.84 -16.19
C PRO A 40 24.76 5.04 -17.58
N SER A 41 25.60 4.99 -18.61
CA SER A 41 25.19 5.12 -20.01
C SER A 41 24.39 3.90 -20.48
N ALA A 42 23.68 4.03 -21.61
CA ALA A 42 22.95 2.91 -22.20
C ALA A 42 23.86 1.70 -22.49
N ALA A 43 25.09 1.95 -22.98
CA ALA A 43 26.07 0.90 -23.28
C ALA A 43 26.48 0.12 -22.02
N VAL A 44 26.72 0.80 -20.90
CA VAL A 44 27.06 0.16 -19.61
C VAL A 44 25.89 -0.70 -19.12
N ARG A 45 24.66 -0.18 -19.21
CA ARG A 45 23.47 -0.94 -18.81
C ARG A 45 23.24 -2.16 -19.71
N GLN A 46 23.46 -2.05 -21.02
CA GLN A 46 23.41 -3.19 -21.95
C GLN A 46 24.46 -4.26 -21.62
N GLU A 47 25.68 -3.85 -21.24
CA GLU A 47 26.72 -4.77 -20.78
C GLU A 47 26.26 -5.55 -19.53
N HIS A 48 25.66 -4.88 -18.56
CA HIS A 48 25.15 -5.53 -17.35
C HIS A 48 24.03 -6.54 -17.65
N LEU A 49 23.09 -6.19 -18.54
CA LEU A 49 22.02 -7.10 -18.98
C LEU A 49 22.59 -8.32 -19.72
N GLY A 50 23.57 -8.10 -20.60
CA GLY A 50 24.25 -9.17 -21.32
C GLY A 50 25.02 -10.11 -20.39
N ALA A 51 25.69 -9.56 -19.37
CA ALA A 51 26.39 -10.33 -18.34
C ALA A 51 25.42 -11.20 -17.53
N LEU A 52 24.27 -10.65 -17.10
CA LEU A 52 23.22 -11.42 -16.42
C LEU A 52 22.72 -12.58 -17.28
N ARG A 53 22.43 -12.34 -18.57
CA ARG A 53 21.98 -13.38 -19.50
C ARG A 53 23.01 -14.51 -19.64
N ALA A 54 24.28 -14.14 -19.84
CA ALA A 54 25.37 -15.09 -19.97
C ALA A 54 25.53 -15.94 -18.69
N ALA A 55 25.45 -15.30 -17.52
CA ALA A 55 25.53 -15.97 -16.23
C ALA A 55 24.39 -16.96 -16.01
N VAL A 56 23.13 -16.55 -16.23
CA VAL A 56 21.95 -17.42 -16.10
C VAL A 56 22.06 -18.64 -17.03
N LEU A 57 22.46 -18.42 -18.28
CA LEU A 57 22.62 -19.51 -19.26
C LEU A 57 23.73 -20.49 -18.85
N ALA A 58 24.86 -19.98 -18.34
CA ALA A 58 25.99 -20.80 -17.89
C ALA A 58 25.64 -21.68 -16.68
N HIS A 59 24.66 -21.27 -15.86
CA HIS A 59 24.23 -21.99 -14.65
C HIS A 59 22.95 -22.81 -14.83
N ARG A 60 22.47 -23.02 -16.08
CA ARG A 60 21.21 -23.74 -16.36
C ARG A 60 21.09 -25.07 -15.63
N GLN A 61 22.15 -25.88 -15.58
CA GLN A 61 22.08 -27.19 -14.93
C GLN A 61 22.02 -27.06 -13.41
N GLN A 62 22.83 -26.17 -12.83
CA GLN A 62 22.84 -25.89 -11.40
C GLN A 62 21.48 -25.33 -10.92
N ILE A 63 20.82 -24.51 -11.75
CA ILE A 63 19.47 -23.99 -11.46
C ILE A 63 18.45 -25.12 -11.33
N ARG A 64 18.49 -26.09 -12.26
CA ARG A 64 17.63 -27.29 -12.20
C ARG A 64 17.93 -28.13 -10.97
N ASP A 65 19.20 -28.32 -10.65
CA ASP A 65 19.63 -29.10 -9.49
C ASP A 65 19.17 -28.45 -8.17
N ALA A 66 19.30 -27.12 -8.05
CA ALA A 66 18.85 -26.35 -6.90
C ALA A 66 17.33 -26.47 -6.71
N LEU A 67 16.54 -26.30 -7.78
CA LEU A 67 15.08 -26.45 -7.72
C LEU A 67 14.65 -27.87 -7.35
N ARG A 68 15.32 -28.90 -7.88
CA ARG A 68 15.05 -30.29 -7.46
C ARG A 68 15.36 -30.50 -5.99
N SER A 69 16.44 -29.93 -5.47
CA SER A 69 16.77 -29.99 -4.04
C SER A 69 15.69 -29.31 -3.18
N ASP A 70 15.25 -28.12 -3.57
CA ASP A 70 14.31 -27.33 -2.78
C ASP A 70 12.89 -27.90 -2.82
N PHE A 71 12.43 -28.42 -3.97
CA PHE A 71 11.08 -28.93 -4.17
C PHE A 71 10.96 -30.46 -4.06
N GLN A 72 12.06 -31.21 -3.93
CA GLN A 72 12.17 -32.68 -4.06
C GLN A 72 11.90 -33.23 -5.47
N VAL A 73 10.90 -32.68 -6.15
CA VAL A 73 10.62 -32.95 -7.57
C VAL A 73 10.40 -31.62 -8.27
N ALA A 74 11.17 -31.37 -9.33
CA ALA A 74 11.03 -30.20 -10.19
C ALA A 74 11.32 -30.63 -11.64
N PRO A 75 10.40 -30.42 -12.60
CA PRO A 75 10.62 -30.83 -13.99
C PRO A 75 11.63 -29.90 -14.68
N ASP A 76 12.63 -30.48 -15.36
CA ASP A 76 13.69 -29.72 -16.02
C ASP A 76 13.16 -28.82 -17.14
N ALA A 77 12.20 -29.32 -17.92
CA ALA A 77 11.60 -28.56 -19.01
C ALA A 77 10.79 -27.37 -18.48
N LEU A 78 10.00 -27.56 -17.41
CA LEU A 78 9.26 -26.48 -16.77
C LEU A 78 10.22 -25.44 -16.19
N THR A 79 11.26 -25.90 -15.49
CA THR A 79 12.32 -25.04 -14.93
C THR A 79 12.94 -24.14 -15.99
N ASP A 80 13.33 -24.71 -17.14
CA ASP A 80 13.87 -23.91 -18.23
C ASP A 80 12.88 -22.86 -18.72
N LEU A 81 11.61 -23.24 -18.91
CA LEU A 81 10.59 -22.35 -19.47
C LEU A 81 10.28 -21.16 -18.55
N VAL A 82 10.16 -21.40 -17.23
CA VAL A 82 9.60 -20.41 -16.31
C VAL A 82 10.64 -19.72 -15.41
N GLU A 83 11.81 -20.32 -15.17
CA GLU A 83 12.83 -19.75 -14.28
C GLU A 83 14.05 -19.21 -15.05
N ILE A 84 14.30 -19.72 -16.26
CA ILE A 84 15.48 -19.38 -17.06
C ILE A 84 15.08 -18.56 -18.28
N LEU A 85 14.27 -19.14 -19.18
CA LEU A 85 13.87 -18.48 -20.43
C LEU A 85 13.01 -17.24 -20.17
N GLY A 86 12.22 -17.21 -19.09
CA GLY A 86 11.53 -16.01 -18.63
C GLY A 86 12.49 -14.85 -18.38
N VAL A 87 13.53 -15.06 -17.56
CA VAL A 87 14.56 -14.06 -17.25
C VAL A 87 15.34 -13.65 -18.50
N LEU A 88 15.76 -14.62 -19.32
CA LEU A 88 16.50 -14.35 -20.55
C LEU A 88 15.68 -13.53 -21.55
N GLY A 89 14.40 -13.85 -21.71
CA GLY A 89 13.48 -13.13 -22.58
C GLY A 89 13.23 -11.70 -22.11
N ARG A 90 13.03 -11.49 -20.80
CA ARG A 90 12.90 -10.15 -20.21
C ARG A 90 14.17 -9.32 -20.43
N ALA A 91 15.35 -9.90 -20.17
CA ALA A 91 16.62 -9.22 -20.36
C ALA A 91 16.86 -8.83 -21.83
N GLN A 92 16.61 -9.75 -22.77
CA GLN A 92 16.70 -9.46 -24.20
C GLN A 92 15.72 -8.34 -24.60
N PHE A 93 14.47 -8.41 -24.16
CA PHE A 93 13.48 -7.37 -24.45
C PHE A 93 13.90 -6.01 -23.91
N ALA A 94 14.48 -5.97 -22.70
CA ALA A 94 15.02 -4.74 -22.13
C ALA A 94 16.19 -4.19 -22.95
N GLU A 95 17.16 -5.01 -23.34
CA GLU A 95 18.30 -4.60 -24.18
C GLU A 95 17.86 -3.99 -25.51
N GLU A 96 16.91 -4.63 -26.19
CA GLU A 96 16.40 -4.21 -27.50
C GLU A 96 15.69 -2.85 -27.45
N ASN A 97 15.12 -2.48 -26.30
CA ASN A 97 14.32 -1.28 -26.14
C ASN A 97 14.97 -0.17 -25.29
N LEU A 98 16.09 -0.47 -24.63
CA LEU A 98 16.68 0.38 -23.59
C LEU A 98 16.94 1.82 -24.05
N GLU A 99 17.55 2.00 -25.22
CA GLU A 99 17.83 3.33 -25.75
C GLU A 99 16.56 4.14 -25.98
N SER A 100 15.47 3.49 -26.37
CA SER A 100 14.17 4.13 -26.53
C SER A 100 13.59 4.57 -25.19
N TRP A 101 13.67 3.69 -24.18
CA TRP A 101 13.17 3.95 -22.82
C TRP A 101 13.92 5.08 -22.12
N MET A 102 15.22 5.24 -22.42
CA MET A 102 16.07 6.29 -21.86
C MET A 102 15.87 7.67 -22.49
N LYS A 103 15.12 7.80 -23.59
CA LYS A 103 14.84 9.11 -24.21
C LYS A 103 14.03 9.99 -23.25
N HIS A 104 14.32 11.29 -23.29
CA HIS A 104 13.50 12.26 -22.56
C HIS A 104 12.08 12.32 -23.17
N GLU A 105 11.08 12.51 -22.32
CA GLU A 105 9.70 12.73 -22.75
C GLU A 105 9.43 14.23 -22.81
N ASP A 106 9.34 14.80 -24.00
CA ASP A 106 9.00 16.21 -24.17
C ASP A 106 7.61 16.52 -23.63
N ARG A 107 7.48 17.65 -22.92
CA ARG A 107 6.22 18.14 -22.34
C ARG A 107 5.86 19.50 -22.93
N VAL A 108 4.57 19.66 -23.22
CA VAL A 108 4.04 20.91 -23.77
C VAL A 108 4.11 22.00 -22.70
N THR A 109 4.63 23.16 -23.09
CA THR A 109 4.64 24.39 -22.29
C THR A 109 3.58 25.34 -22.83
N ASP A 110 3.01 26.16 -21.94
CA ASP A 110 2.17 27.28 -22.35
C ASP A 110 3.08 28.38 -22.93
N ALA A 111 3.05 28.56 -24.24
CA ALA A 111 3.86 29.56 -24.92
C ALA A 111 3.48 31.01 -24.57
N GLY A 112 2.23 31.26 -24.13
CA GLY A 112 1.79 32.57 -23.68
C GLY A 112 2.40 32.95 -22.34
N LEU A 113 2.53 32.00 -21.42
CA LEU A 113 3.12 32.22 -20.10
C LEU A 113 4.65 32.04 -20.11
N LEU A 114 5.14 30.98 -20.75
CA LEU A 114 6.52 30.51 -20.66
C LEU A 114 7.35 30.77 -21.94
N GLY A 115 6.78 31.49 -22.92
CA GLY A 115 7.49 31.86 -24.14
C GLY A 115 8.05 30.63 -24.87
N SER A 116 9.32 30.69 -25.27
CA SER A 116 9.99 29.59 -25.96
C SER A 116 10.58 28.51 -25.02
N ALA A 117 10.09 28.39 -23.78
CA ALA A 117 10.60 27.42 -22.82
C ALA A 117 10.36 25.98 -23.27
N ARG A 118 11.28 25.09 -22.89
CA ARG A 118 11.18 23.65 -23.12
C ARG A 118 10.97 22.95 -21.79
N ALA A 119 10.09 21.96 -21.78
CA ALA A 119 9.88 21.09 -20.63
C ALA A 119 10.03 19.64 -21.07
N GLU A 120 10.60 18.82 -20.19
CA GLU A 120 10.81 17.39 -20.46
C GLU A 120 10.82 16.59 -19.14
N ILE A 121 10.54 15.29 -19.23
CA ILE A 121 10.81 14.32 -18.17
C ILE A 121 12.06 13.52 -18.53
N ARG A 122 12.98 13.40 -17.57
CA ARG A 122 14.15 12.52 -17.65
C ARG A 122 14.04 11.40 -16.62
N HIS A 123 14.02 10.15 -17.08
CA HIS A 123 14.04 8.97 -16.19
C HIS A 123 15.47 8.72 -15.69
N GLN A 124 15.73 9.00 -14.41
CA GLN A 124 17.04 8.79 -13.78
C GLN A 124 17.02 7.56 -12.87
N PRO A 125 18.14 6.84 -12.67
CA PRO A 125 18.20 5.80 -11.64
C PRO A 125 17.77 6.36 -10.28
N LYS A 126 17.07 5.56 -9.48
CA LYS A 126 16.71 5.92 -8.11
C LYS A 126 17.92 5.87 -7.18
N GLY A 127 18.79 4.87 -7.34
CA GLY A 127 20.04 4.73 -6.58
C GLY A 127 20.30 3.27 -6.19
N VAL A 128 20.24 2.96 -4.90
CA VAL A 128 20.38 1.61 -4.33
C VAL A 128 19.00 1.02 -4.04
N VAL A 129 18.64 -0.03 -4.78
CA VAL A 129 17.35 -0.70 -4.72
C VAL A 129 17.46 -2.02 -3.97
N GLY A 130 16.49 -2.30 -3.10
CA GLY A 130 16.36 -3.59 -2.42
C GLY A 130 15.34 -4.49 -3.13
N ASN A 131 15.60 -5.79 -3.20
CA ASN A 131 14.64 -6.81 -3.63
C ASN A 131 14.54 -7.94 -2.60
N ILE A 132 13.36 -8.14 -1.99
CA ILE A 132 13.06 -9.30 -1.15
C ILE A 132 12.18 -10.26 -1.96
N ALA A 133 12.76 -11.37 -2.39
CA ALA A 133 12.13 -12.32 -3.32
C ALA A 133 11.44 -13.50 -2.62
N ALA A 134 10.38 -14.03 -3.24
CA ALA A 134 9.67 -15.22 -2.77
C ALA A 134 10.37 -16.53 -3.20
N TRP A 135 9.92 -17.64 -2.63
CA TRP A 135 10.51 -18.98 -2.82
C TRP A 135 9.92 -19.77 -3.99
N ASN A 136 8.74 -19.39 -4.49
CA ASN A 136 7.97 -20.21 -5.42
C ASN A 136 8.54 -20.17 -6.85
N PHE A 137 9.15 -19.06 -7.24
CA PHE A 137 10.00 -18.96 -8.44
C PHE A 137 11.31 -18.27 -8.05
N PRO A 138 12.22 -18.97 -7.35
CA PRO A 138 13.32 -18.34 -6.64
C PRO A 138 14.36 -17.71 -7.57
N PHE A 139 14.41 -18.10 -8.86
CA PHE A 139 15.27 -17.46 -9.84
C PHE A 139 14.52 -16.37 -10.62
N ASP A 140 13.27 -16.61 -11.04
CA ASP A 140 12.52 -15.59 -11.77
C ASP A 140 12.21 -14.35 -10.91
N LEU A 141 11.85 -14.52 -9.63
CA LEU A 141 11.52 -13.41 -8.74
C LEU A 141 12.74 -12.70 -8.14
N THR A 142 13.94 -13.27 -8.31
CA THR A 142 15.20 -12.60 -7.95
C THR A 142 15.82 -11.92 -9.17
N LEU A 143 16.08 -12.70 -10.22
CA LEU A 143 16.83 -12.26 -11.41
C LEU A 143 15.94 -11.59 -12.46
N GLY A 144 14.63 -11.86 -12.45
CA GLY A 144 13.67 -11.20 -13.33
C GLY A 144 13.60 -9.70 -13.04
N PRO A 145 13.11 -9.25 -11.86
CA PRO A 145 13.07 -7.83 -11.51
C PRO A 145 14.44 -7.12 -11.54
N LEU A 146 15.53 -7.87 -11.34
CA LEU A 146 16.89 -7.34 -11.48
C LEU A 146 17.14 -6.80 -12.90
N VAL A 147 16.52 -7.38 -13.93
CA VAL A 147 16.58 -6.87 -15.32
C VAL A 147 16.12 -5.42 -15.38
N GLU A 148 14.93 -5.11 -14.88
CA GLU A 148 14.40 -3.74 -14.96
C GLU A 148 15.15 -2.78 -14.03
N MET A 149 15.64 -3.26 -12.88
CA MET A 149 16.47 -2.45 -11.97
C MET A 149 17.81 -2.06 -12.63
N LEU A 150 18.48 -2.99 -13.32
CA LEU A 150 19.70 -2.73 -14.09
C LEU A 150 19.44 -1.86 -15.32
N ALA A 151 18.33 -2.11 -16.04
CA ALA A 151 17.91 -1.28 -17.16
C ALA A 151 17.64 0.17 -16.72
N ALA A 152 17.04 0.38 -15.55
CA ALA A 152 16.87 1.70 -14.94
C ALA A 152 18.19 2.31 -14.42
N GLY A 153 19.27 1.52 -14.33
CA GLY A 153 20.63 1.95 -13.99
C GLY A 153 20.92 1.97 -12.49
N ASN A 154 20.17 1.18 -11.71
CA ASN A 154 20.31 1.11 -10.27
C ASN A 154 21.39 0.12 -9.83
N ARG A 155 21.86 0.29 -8.60
CA ARG A 155 22.58 -0.74 -7.83
C ARG A 155 21.59 -1.55 -7.03
N VAL A 156 21.83 -2.84 -6.83
CA VAL A 156 20.83 -3.75 -6.27
C VAL A 156 21.39 -4.63 -5.17
N VAL A 157 20.65 -4.71 -4.06
CA VAL A 157 20.84 -5.76 -3.05
C VAL A 157 19.62 -6.66 -3.05
N ILE A 158 19.82 -7.97 -3.07
CA ILE A 158 18.75 -8.97 -3.10
C ILE A 158 18.78 -9.80 -1.81
N LYS A 159 17.62 -10.04 -1.20
CA LYS A 159 17.42 -11.08 -0.18
C LYS A 159 16.60 -12.22 -0.79
N PRO A 160 17.24 -13.31 -1.22
CA PRO A 160 16.53 -14.53 -1.59
C PRO A 160 15.78 -15.15 -0.40
N SER A 161 14.76 -15.95 -0.69
CA SER A 161 13.96 -16.61 0.36
C SER A 161 14.70 -17.79 0.99
N GLU A 162 14.77 -17.83 2.31
CA GLU A 162 15.33 -18.93 3.09
C GLU A 162 14.53 -20.25 3.00
N ILE A 163 13.31 -20.20 2.43
CA ILE A 163 12.48 -21.41 2.19
C ILE A 163 13.00 -22.25 1.03
N ALA A 164 13.76 -21.64 0.10
CA ALA A 164 14.41 -22.31 -1.03
C ALA A 164 15.94 -22.17 -0.92
N PRO A 165 16.58 -22.81 0.09
CA PRO A 165 17.97 -22.55 0.46
C PRO A 165 18.99 -22.92 -0.62
N ALA A 166 18.76 -23.97 -1.41
CA ALA A 166 19.68 -24.33 -2.49
C ALA A 166 19.65 -23.27 -3.60
N SER A 167 18.46 -22.81 -3.95
CA SER A 167 18.27 -21.73 -4.92
C SER A 167 18.84 -20.41 -4.42
N ALA A 168 18.62 -20.07 -3.14
CA ALA A 168 19.16 -18.87 -2.50
C ALA A 168 20.70 -18.84 -2.51
N ALA A 169 21.34 -19.97 -2.21
CA ALA A 169 22.79 -20.11 -2.27
C ALA A 169 23.31 -19.92 -3.71
N LEU A 170 22.65 -20.55 -4.69
CA LEU A 170 23.03 -20.43 -6.09
C LEU A 170 22.83 -19.02 -6.65
N VAL A 171 21.76 -18.32 -6.28
CA VAL A 171 21.56 -16.90 -6.66
C VAL A 171 22.73 -16.05 -6.14
N GLN A 172 23.17 -16.27 -4.90
CA GLN A 172 24.33 -15.56 -4.36
C GLN A 172 25.62 -15.89 -5.11
N GLU A 173 25.85 -17.15 -5.47
CA GLU A 173 26.99 -17.58 -6.30
C GLU A 173 26.99 -16.94 -7.69
N ILE A 174 25.85 -16.99 -8.39
CA ILE A 174 25.67 -16.41 -9.72
C ILE A 174 26.00 -14.91 -9.68
N LEU A 175 25.43 -14.16 -8.73
CA LEU A 175 25.62 -12.72 -8.66
C LEU A 175 27.06 -12.35 -8.29
N ALA A 176 27.66 -13.04 -7.32
CA ALA A 176 29.06 -12.80 -6.92
C ALA A 176 30.07 -13.15 -8.03
N GLY A 177 29.75 -14.11 -8.91
CA GLY A 177 30.57 -14.43 -10.08
C GLY A 177 30.35 -13.51 -11.28
N THR A 178 29.32 -12.66 -11.26
CA THR A 178 28.92 -11.83 -12.41
C THR A 178 29.15 -10.34 -12.19
N PHE A 179 28.96 -9.85 -10.96
CA PHE A 179 29.00 -8.43 -10.63
C PHE A 179 29.90 -8.16 -9.44
N ASP A 180 30.53 -6.98 -9.43
CA ASP A 180 31.12 -6.44 -8.22
C ASP A 180 30.04 -6.21 -7.16
N GLU A 181 30.35 -6.48 -5.89
CA GLU A 181 29.39 -6.38 -4.80
C GLU A 181 28.91 -4.95 -4.54
N ASP A 182 29.69 -3.95 -4.96
CA ASP A 182 29.29 -2.55 -4.93
C ASP A 182 28.32 -2.17 -6.06
N HIS A 183 27.93 -3.12 -6.91
CA HIS A 183 26.93 -2.97 -7.97
C HIS A 183 25.72 -3.88 -7.75
N VAL A 184 25.91 -5.20 -7.69
CA VAL A 184 24.84 -6.17 -7.42
C VAL A 184 25.32 -7.21 -6.42
N ALA A 185 24.52 -7.47 -5.39
CA ALA A 185 24.84 -8.46 -4.37
C ALA A 185 23.58 -9.17 -3.85
N ALA A 186 23.74 -10.40 -3.38
CA ALA A 186 22.73 -11.08 -2.59
C ALA A 186 23.21 -11.33 -1.16
N VAL A 187 22.29 -11.19 -0.19
CA VAL A 187 22.54 -11.48 1.22
C VAL A 187 21.51 -12.50 1.68
N ASN A 188 21.99 -13.68 2.06
CA ASN A 188 21.16 -14.77 2.57
C ASN A 188 21.06 -14.72 4.10
N GLY A 189 19.89 -15.08 4.62
CA GLY A 189 19.58 -15.09 6.06
C GLY A 189 18.08 -15.23 6.28
N GLY A 190 17.67 -15.50 7.52
CA GLY A 190 16.27 -15.73 7.88
C GLY A 190 15.48 -14.45 8.17
N LEU A 191 14.65 -14.54 9.22
CA LEU A 191 13.69 -13.50 9.62
C LEU A 191 14.37 -12.23 10.14
N GLU A 192 15.44 -12.37 10.93
CA GLU A 192 16.15 -11.21 11.49
C GLU A 192 16.80 -10.40 10.36
N LEU A 193 17.38 -11.07 9.36
CA LEU A 193 17.86 -10.40 8.15
C LEU A 193 16.70 -9.72 7.40
N ALA A 194 15.57 -10.40 7.20
CA ALA A 194 14.42 -9.82 6.48
C ALA A 194 13.90 -8.54 7.14
N GLN A 195 13.80 -8.53 8.47
CA GLN A 195 13.39 -7.37 9.26
C GLN A 195 14.41 -6.23 9.16
N ALA A 196 15.70 -6.54 9.23
CA ALA A 196 16.75 -5.54 9.05
C ALA A 196 16.75 -4.96 7.62
N PHE A 197 16.55 -5.82 6.62
CA PHE A 197 16.50 -5.46 5.21
C PHE A 197 15.37 -4.46 4.93
N ALA A 198 14.17 -4.69 5.47
CA ALA A 198 13.04 -3.78 5.32
C ALA A 198 13.28 -2.39 5.97
N CYS A 199 14.20 -2.29 6.92
CA CYS A 199 14.53 -1.05 7.63
C CYS A 199 15.68 -0.24 6.99
N VAL A 200 16.32 -0.74 5.94
CA VAL A 200 17.39 -0.02 5.24
C VAL A 200 16.80 1.16 4.46
N ARG A 201 17.60 2.22 4.28
CA ARG A 201 17.25 3.43 3.52
C ARG A 201 17.43 3.23 2.03
N TRP A 202 16.66 2.30 1.46
CA TRP A 202 16.67 2.06 0.02
C TRP A 202 16.15 3.29 -0.73
N ASP A 203 16.61 3.48 -1.97
CA ASP A 203 15.98 4.44 -2.88
C ASP A 203 14.69 3.85 -3.50
N HIS A 204 14.55 2.53 -3.45
CA HIS A 204 13.30 1.79 -3.69
C HIS A 204 13.38 0.37 -3.09
N LEU A 205 12.26 -0.19 -2.63
CA LEU A 205 12.21 -1.57 -2.14
C LEU A 205 11.11 -2.37 -2.83
N LEU A 206 11.51 -3.41 -3.56
CA LEU A 206 10.60 -4.43 -4.08
C LEU A 206 10.43 -5.56 -3.06
N TYR A 207 9.20 -5.97 -2.81
CA TYR A 207 8.88 -7.19 -2.08
C TYR A 207 7.89 -8.05 -2.84
N THR A 208 8.19 -9.34 -2.97
CA THR A 208 7.23 -10.34 -3.44
C THR A 208 6.89 -11.32 -2.32
N GLY A 209 5.60 -11.51 -2.05
CA GLY A 209 5.16 -12.51 -1.07
C GLY A 209 3.73 -12.31 -0.55
N SER A 210 3.52 -12.51 0.76
CA SER A 210 2.15 -12.51 1.32
C SER A 210 1.70 -11.10 1.71
N PRO A 211 0.39 -10.78 1.61
CA PRO A 211 -0.12 -9.46 2.00
C PRO A 211 0.16 -9.05 3.45
N GLU A 212 0.18 -10.02 4.37
CA GLU A 212 0.47 -9.78 5.79
C GLU A 212 1.89 -9.26 5.99
N ILE A 213 2.86 -9.89 5.32
CA ILE A 213 4.27 -9.47 5.38
C ILE A 213 4.49 -8.21 4.56
N GLY A 214 3.82 -8.05 3.41
CA GLY A 214 3.87 -6.84 2.59
C GLY A 214 3.49 -5.59 3.38
N ARG A 215 2.47 -5.69 4.25
CA ARG A 215 2.07 -4.60 5.16
C ARG A 215 3.16 -4.26 6.17
N GLN A 216 3.85 -5.26 6.71
CA GLN A 216 4.97 -5.05 7.65
C GLN A 216 6.15 -4.38 6.96
N ILE A 217 6.46 -4.80 5.73
CA ILE A 217 7.52 -4.20 4.91
C ILE A 217 7.19 -2.75 4.58
N ALA A 218 5.97 -2.46 4.11
CA ALA A 218 5.55 -1.08 3.84
C ALA A 218 5.64 -0.19 5.09
N THR A 219 5.26 -0.72 6.26
CA THR A 219 5.37 -0.01 7.54
C THR A 219 6.81 0.28 7.91
N ALA A 220 7.73 -0.66 7.71
CA ALA A 220 9.16 -0.46 7.96
C ALA A 220 9.78 0.54 6.98
N ALA A 221 9.48 0.40 5.68
CA ALA A 221 9.94 1.28 4.61
C ALA A 221 9.49 2.74 4.84
N ALA A 222 8.26 2.96 5.31
CA ALA A 222 7.70 4.27 5.60
C ALA A 222 8.52 5.06 6.65
N GLN A 223 9.20 4.39 7.59
CA GLN A 223 10.05 5.06 8.58
C GLN A 223 11.21 5.86 7.95
N ASN A 224 11.60 5.49 6.72
CA ASN A 224 12.64 6.14 5.95
C ASN A 224 12.09 6.81 4.67
N LEU A 225 10.77 6.90 4.50
CA LEU A 225 10.10 7.37 3.28
C LEU A 225 10.53 6.62 2.00
N VAL A 226 10.83 5.33 2.14
CA VAL A 226 11.25 4.48 1.02
C VAL A 226 10.02 4.13 0.18
N PRO A 227 10.02 4.42 -1.13
CA PRO A 227 8.97 3.96 -2.01
C PRO A 227 9.05 2.44 -2.17
N VAL A 228 7.90 1.77 -2.20
CA VAL A 228 7.81 0.32 -2.28
C VAL A 228 7.04 -0.15 -3.51
N THR A 229 7.51 -1.23 -4.13
CA THR A 229 6.69 -2.08 -4.99
C THR A 229 6.36 -3.35 -4.22
N LEU A 230 5.07 -3.67 -4.12
CA LEU A 230 4.56 -4.83 -3.40
C LEU A 230 3.87 -5.75 -4.40
N GLU A 231 4.47 -6.90 -4.68
CA GLU A 231 3.93 -7.97 -5.51
C GLU A 231 3.34 -9.05 -4.61
N LEU A 232 2.03 -8.99 -4.36
CA LEU A 232 1.38 -9.82 -3.35
C LEU A 232 0.41 -10.83 -3.98
N GLY A 233 0.04 -11.84 -3.19
CA GLY A 233 -0.93 -12.85 -3.61
C GLY A 233 -2.39 -12.41 -3.46
N GLY A 234 -3.28 -13.39 -3.66
CA GLY A 234 -4.72 -13.23 -3.52
C GLY A 234 -5.48 -14.38 -4.16
N LYS A 235 -6.80 -14.36 -4.03
CA LYS A 235 -7.66 -15.40 -4.62
C LYS A 235 -8.09 -14.97 -6.02
N ASN A 236 -7.38 -15.41 -7.04
CA ASN A 236 -7.71 -15.06 -8.42
C ASN A 236 -8.93 -15.86 -8.91
N PRO A 237 -10.04 -15.17 -9.28
CA PRO A 237 -11.21 -15.82 -9.83
C PRO A 237 -10.99 -16.27 -11.27
N VAL A 238 -11.57 -17.41 -11.62
CA VAL A 238 -11.87 -17.80 -12.99
C VAL A 238 -13.38 -17.78 -13.19
N ILE A 239 -13.91 -16.87 -13.99
CA ILE A 239 -15.32 -16.86 -14.39
C ILE A 239 -15.46 -17.65 -15.69
N VAL A 240 -16.16 -18.78 -15.64
CA VAL A 240 -16.50 -19.56 -16.83
C VAL A 240 -17.92 -19.20 -17.24
N HIS A 241 -18.10 -18.68 -18.45
CA HIS A 241 -19.41 -18.36 -18.99
C HIS A 241 -20.11 -19.64 -19.50
N ALA A 242 -21.44 -19.58 -19.63
CA ALA A 242 -22.28 -20.72 -19.99
C ALA A 242 -22.01 -21.31 -21.38
N ASP A 243 -21.35 -20.58 -22.28
CA ASP A 243 -20.94 -21.05 -23.60
C ASP A 243 -19.51 -21.62 -23.63
N SER A 244 -18.80 -21.62 -22.50
CA SER A 244 -17.38 -21.98 -22.38
C SER A 244 -17.09 -23.11 -21.39
N VAL A 245 -18.08 -23.90 -20.96
CA VAL A 245 -17.80 -25.17 -20.27
C VAL A 245 -17.52 -26.25 -21.31
N ASP A 246 -16.31 -26.23 -21.87
CA ASP A 246 -15.82 -27.19 -22.87
C ASP A 246 -14.43 -27.72 -22.55
N ASP A 247 -14.03 -28.79 -23.24
CA ASP A 247 -12.78 -29.52 -22.95
C ASP A 247 -11.54 -28.61 -23.01
N ASP A 248 -11.49 -27.67 -23.96
CA ASP A 248 -10.37 -26.75 -24.12
C ASP A 248 -10.27 -25.79 -22.93
N THR A 249 -11.40 -25.22 -22.48
CA THR A 249 -11.44 -24.35 -21.30
C THR A 249 -10.96 -25.08 -20.04
N ILE A 250 -11.43 -26.32 -19.83
CA ILE A 250 -11.03 -27.15 -18.68
C ILE A 250 -9.54 -27.50 -18.75
N GLU A 251 -9.03 -27.88 -19.92
CA GLU A 251 -7.61 -28.16 -20.15
C GLU A 251 -6.74 -26.93 -19.82
N GLN A 252 -7.15 -25.73 -20.22
CA GLN A 252 -6.43 -24.50 -19.88
C GLN A 252 -6.43 -24.20 -18.37
N ILE A 253 -7.59 -24.27 -17.72
CA ILE A 253 -7.71 -23.97 -16.27
C ILE A 253 -6.89 -24.95 -15.45
N LEU A 254 -7.04 -26.25 -15.72
CA LEU A 254 -6.34 -27.30 -14.97
C LEU A 254 -4.84 -27.32 -15.30
N GLY A 255 -4.47 -27.12 -16.57
CA GLY A 255 -3.07 -27.01 -16.98
C GLY A 255 -2.34 -25.89 -16.25
N VAL A 256 -2.93 -24.69 -16.17
CA VAL A 256 -2.37 -23.57 -15.40
C VAL A 256 -2.32 -23.89 -13.90
N LYS A 257 -3.35 -24.53 -13.35
CA LYS A 257 -3.37 -24.94 -11.94
C LYS A 257 -2.31 -25.99 -11.61
N MET A 258 -1.89 -26.80 -12.58
CA MET A 258 -0.83 -27.81 -12.41
C MET A 258 0.59 -27.22 -12.47
N ILE A 259 0.78 -25.99 -12.98
CA ILE A 259 2.10 -25.34 -12.99
C ILE A 259 2.63 -25.21 -11.55
N LYS A 260 3.78 -25.83 -11.29
CA LYS A 260 4.38 -25.98 -9.95
C LYS A 260 3.36 -26.42 -8.89
N SER A 261 2.40 -27.24 -9.29
CA SER A 261 1.32 -27.77 -8.46
C SER A 261 0.49 -26.66 -7.79
N GLY A 262 0.30 -25.55 -8.50
CA GLY A 262 -0.52 -24.42 -8.07
C GLY A 262 0.20 -23.42 -7.16
N GLN A 263 1.51 -23.55 -6.95
CA GLN A 263 2.33 -22.63 -6.15
C GLN A 263 2.72 -21.39 -6.95
N LEU A 264 1.72 -20.66 -7.46
CA LEU A 264 1.88 -19.50 -8.34
C LEU A 264 0.86 -18.44 -7.94
N CYS A 265 1.31 -17.20 -7.70
CA CYS A 265 0.47 -16.08 -7.22
C CYS A 265 -0.62 -15.66 -8.22
N ILE A 266 -0.41 -15.94 -9.51
CA ILE A 266 -1.38 -15.76 -10.60
C ILE A 266 -2.08 -17.07 -11.00
N THR A 267 -1.91 -18.12 -10.19
CA THR A 267 -2.87 -19.21 -9.94
C THR A 267 -4.32 -19.02 -10.38
N ALA A 268 -4.98 -19.97 -11.04
CA ALA A 268 -6.43 -20.11 -10.89
C ALA A 268 -6.72 -20.54 -9.44
N ASP A 269 -7.23 -19.64 -8.61
CA ASP A 269 -7.44 -19.97 -7.19
C ASP A 269 -8.81 -20.62 -6.97
N TYR A 270 -9.87 -20.08 -7.55
CA TYR A 270 -11.21 -20.67 -7.59
C TYR A 270 -11.92 -20.41 -8.92
N CYS A 271 -12.88 -21.27 -9.29
CA CYS A 271 -13.70 -21.10 -10.48
C CYS A 271 -15.15 -20.77 -10.10
N LEU A 272 -15.73 -19.79 -10.76
CA LEU A 272 -17.16 -19.49 -10.80
C LEU A 272 -17.73 -20.13 -12.08
N VAL A 273 -18.65 -21.09 -11.91
CA VAL A 273 -19.20 -21.90 -13.01
C VAL A 273 -20.74 -21.83 -12.97
N PRO A 274 -21.45 -21.79 -14.11
CA PRO A 274 -22.91 -21.79 -14.09
C PRO A 274 -23.43 -23.03 -13.37
N ARG A 275 -24.36 -22.84 -12.44
CA ARG A 275 -24.86 -23.91 -11.55
C ARG A 275 -25.29 -25.16 -12.32
N ALA A 276 -25.99 -24.98 -13.43
CA ALA A 276 -26.47 -26.08 -14.28
C ALA A 276 -25.35 -26.88 -14.98
N GLN A 277 -24.12 -26.35 -15.04
CA GLN A 277 -22.98 -26.93 -15.77
C GLN A 277 -21.84 -27.39 -14.85
N VAL A 278 -21.98 -27.27 -13.53
CA VAL A 278 -20.96 -27.74 -12.58
C VAL A 278 -20.67 -29.24 -12.75
N ALA A 279 -21.69 -30.07 -12.94
CA ALA A 279 -21.51 -31.50 -13.17
C ALA A 279 -20.74 -31.79 -14.48
N ASP A 280 -21.00 -31.02 -15.54
CA ASP A 280 -20.29 -31.15 -16.82
C ASP A 280 -18.82 -30.70 -16.68
N PHE A 281 -18.57 -29.59 -15.96
CA PHE A 281 -17.22 -29.14 -15.60
C PHE A 281 -16.43 -30.26 -14.90
N VAL A 282 -17.01 -30.88 -13.87
CA VAL A 282 -16.36 -31.96 -13.11
C VAL A 282 -16.08 -33.17 -14.00
N ALA A 283 -17.06 -33.62 -14.78
CA ALA A 283 -16.89 -34.77 -15.67
C ALA A 283 -15.78 -34.53 -16.72
N ARG A 284 -15.67 -33.31 -17.25
CA ARG A 284 -14.58 -32.92 -18.17
C ARG A 284 -13.23 -32.84 -17.47
N ALA A 285 -13.19 -32.36 -16.23
CA ALA A 285 -11.97 -32.34 -15.42
C ALA A 285 -11.44 -33.75 -15.14
N GLU A 286 -12.34 -34.68 -14.78
CA GLU A 286 -11.99 -36.10 -14.62
C GLU A 286 -11.52 -36.72 -15.94
N LYS A 287 -12.19 -36.40 -17.07
CA LYS A 287 -11.77 -36.83 -18.40
C LYS A 287 -10.38 -36.30 -18.75
N PHE A 288 -10.10 -35.03 -18.51
CA PHE A 288 -8.78 -34.42 -18.72
C PHE A 288 -7.73 -35.18 -17.90
N ALA A 289 -7.97 -35.40 -16.61
CA ALA A 289 -7.04 -36.09 -15.73
C ALA A 289 -6.77 -37.54 -16.19
N ALA A 290 -7.82 -38.27 -16.60
CA ALA A 290 -7.71 -39.64 -17.06
C ALA A 290 -7.00 -39.80 -18.42
N THR A 291 -7.13 -38.81 -19.31
CA THR A 291 -6.68 -38.95 -20.71
C THR A 291 -5.40 -38.17 -21.03
N ARG A 292 -5.21 -37.00 -20.43
CA ARG A 292 -4.06 -36.11 -20.72
C ARG A 292 -2.98 -36.16 -19.64
N THR A 293 -3.34 -36.42 -18.39
CA THR A 293 -2.39 -36.45 -17.27
C THR A 293 -2.49 -37.72 -16.42
N PRO A 294 -2.51 -38.93 -17.03
CA PRO A 294 -2.63 -40.17 -16.28
C PRO A 294 -1.44 -40.36 -15.32
N ALA A 295 -1.71 -40.71 -14.07
CA ALA A 295 -0.71 -40.89 -13.01
C ALA A 295 0.21 -39.66 -12.79
N HIS A 296 -0.26 -38.45 -13.13
CA HIS A 296 0.50 -37.22 -12.97
C HIS A 296 0.97 -37.00 -11.54
N THR A 297 0.16 -37.38 -10.54
CA THR A 297 0.50 -37.17 -9.12
C THR A 297 1.89 -37.72 -8.76
N SER A 298 2.23 -38.91 -9.27
CA SER A 298 3.51 -39.59 -9.03
C SER A 298 4.56 -39.39 -10.12
N SER A 299 4.27 -38.57 -11.14
CA SER A 299 5.20 -38.35 -12.25
C SER A 299 6.27 -37.34 -11.88
N SER A 300 7.38 -37.34 -12.63
CA SER A 300 8.42 -36.31 -12.52
C SER A 300 7.96 -34.92 -12.97
N ASP A 301 6.77 -34.82 -13.58
CA ASP A 301 6.20 -33.56 -14.07
C ASP A 301 5.36 -32.83 -13.00
N ASN A 302 4.99 -33.52 -11.91
CA ASN A 302 4.30 -32.91 -10.77
C ASN A 302 5.33 -32.37 -9.77
N THR A 303 5.40 -31.06 -9.62
CA THR A 303 6.36 -30.43 -8.70
C THR A 303 6.01 -30.79 -7.25
N GLY A 304 6.99 -31.08 -6.40
CA GLY A 304 6.71 -31.29 -4.98
C GLY A 304 6.20 -29.99 -4.33
N ILE A 305 5.42 -30.10 -3.26
CA ILE A 305 5.11 -28.93 -2.43
C ILE A 305 6.38 -28.51 -1.69
N VAL A 306 6.66 -27.21 -1.61
CA VAL A 306 7.98 -26.67 -1.18
C VAL A 306 8.47 -27.16 0.19
N SER A 307 7.56 -27.53 1.10
CA SER A 307 7.91 -28.03 2.44
C SER A 307 6.77 -28.83 3.06
N ASP A 308 7.08 -29.63 4.08
CA ASP A 308 6.08 -30.37 4.84
C ASP A 308 5.04 -29.47 5.48
N ARG A 309 5.45 -28.29 5.99
CA ARG A 309 4.52 -27.29 6.55
C ARG A 309 3.45 -26.86 5.54
N HIS A 310 3.85 -26.61 4.30
CA HIS A 310 2.92 -26.18 3.25
C HIS A 310 2.06 -27.36 2.77
N LEU A 311 2.61 -28.58 2.70
CA LEU A 311 1.85 -29.79 2.41
C LEU A 311 0.79 -30.05 3.49
N ASP A 312 1.15 -29.99 4.77
CA ASP A 312 0.24 -30.15 5.90
C ASP A 312 -0.89 -29.11 5.87
N ARG A 313 -0.58 -27.87 5.52
CA ARG A 313 -1.60 -26.83 5.35
C ARG A 313 -2.60 -27.21 4.25
N LEU A 314 -2.14 -27.65 3.09
CA LEU A 314 -3.02 -28.05 1.98
C LEU A 314 -3.88 -29.28 2.33
N LEU A 315 -3.30 -30.26 3.02
CA LEU A 315 -4.06 -31.41 3.49
C LEU A 315 -5.11 -31.02 4.54
N ARG A 316 -4.77 -30.09 5.44
CA ARG A 316 -5.72 -29.51 6.39
C ARG A 316 -6.88 -28.85 5.67
N LEU A 317 -6.61 -27.92 4.73
CA LEU A 317 -7.64 -27.24 3.94
C LEU A 317 -8.60 -28.24 3.29
N ARG A 318 -8.06 -29.24 2.58
CA ARG A 318 -8.87 -30.31 1.96
C ARG A 318 -9.72 -31.07 2.99
N SER A 319 -9.14 -31.42 4.14
CA SER A 319 -9.84 -32.20 5.17
C SER A 319 -10.94 -31.39 5.88
N GLU A 320 -10.71 -30.10 6.13
CA GLU A 320 -11.66 -29.20 6.76
C GLU A 320 -12.86 -28.94 5.84
N SER A 321 -12.64 -28.70 4.53
CA SER A 321 -13.75 -28.55 3.58
C SER A 321 -14.61 -29.82 3.49
N SER A 322 -13.97 -30.99 3.45
CA SER A 322 -14.69 -32.28 3.45
C SER A 322 -15.50 -32.45 4.75
N ALA A 323 -14.92 -32.12 5.91
CA ALA A 323 -15.60 -32.19 7.20
C ALA A 323 -16.76 -31.17 7.33
N ALA A 324 -16.66 -30.03 6.65
CA ALA A 324 -17.71 -29.03 6.55
C ALA A 324 -18.84 -29.43 5.56
N GLY A 325 -18.71 -30.58 4.88
CA GLY A 325 -19.74 -31.14 4.00
C GLY A 325 -19.55 -30.80 2.52
N ALA A 326 -18.47 -30.12 2.14
CA ALA A 326 -18.16 -29.90 0.73
C ALA A 326 -17.79 -31.21 0.04
N GLN A 327 -18.27 -31.41 -1.19
CA GLN A 327 -17.88 -32.57 -1.99
C GLN A 327 -16.45 -32.36 -2.52
N VAL A 328 -15.54 -33.27 -2.18
CA VAL A 328 -14.15 -33.24 -2.68
C VAL A 328 -13.94 -34.33 -3.74
N VAL A 329 -13.64 -33.92 -4.98
CA VAL A 329 -13.38 -34.82 -6.11
C VAL A 329 -11.88 -34.84 -6.38
N GLN A 330 -11.23 -35.97 -6.09
CA GLN A 330 -9.82 -36.16 -6.42
C GLN A 330 -9.68 -36.61 -7.88
N LEU A 331 -8.95 -35.84 -8.70
CA LEU A 331 -8.85 -36.08 -10.15
C LEU A 331 -8.00 -37.30 -10.52
N ASP A 332 -7.15 -37.75 -9.59
CA ASP A 332 -6.37 -38.98 -9.71
C ASP A 332 -6.73 -39.92 -8.54
N PRO A 333 -7.85 -40.67 -8.60
CA PRO A 333 -8.40 -41.40 -7.44
C PRO A 333 -7.50 -42.51 -6.91
N ALA A 334 -6.59 -43.04 -7.75
CA ALA A 334 -5.66 -44.10 -7.36
C ALA A 334 -4.40 -43.54 -6.66
N ALA A 335 -4.12 -42.26 -6.81
CA ALA A 335 -2.96 -41.63 -6.20
C ALA A 335 -3.17 -41.32 -4.71
N SER A 336 -2.06 -41.35 -3.99
CA SER A 336 -1.97 -40.94 -2.59
C SER A 336 -0.90 -39.87 -2.44
N VAL A 337 -0.90 -39.20 -1.29
CA VAL A 337 0.14 -38.22 -0.96
C VAL A 337 1.44 -38.95 -0.71
N ASP A 338 2.50 -38.55 -1.42
CA ASP A 338 3.86 -39.00 -1.13
C ASP A 338 4.57 -37.91 -0.33
N ARG A 339 4.92 -38.23 0.92
CA ARG A 339 5.63 -37.32 1.84
C ARG A 339 7.10 -37.14 1.47
N ALA A 340 7.73 -38.14 0.85
CA ALA A 340 9.15 -38.07 0.48
C ALA A 340 9.35 -37.11 -0.69
N THR A 341 8.48 -37.17 -1.70
CA THR A 341 8.49 -36.24 -2.84
C THR A 341 7.65 -34.99 -2.61
N ARG A 342 6.88 -34.97 -1.51
CA ARG A 342 5.88 -33.94 -1.14
C ARG A 342 4.85 -33.70 -2.26
N GLN A 343 4.54 -34.72 -3.03
CA GLN A 343 3.53 -34.67 -4.09
C GLN A 343 2.15 -35.04 -3.54
N MET A 344 1.12 -34.34 -3.98
CA MET A 344 -0.27 -34.64 -3.64
C MET A 344 -1.18 -34.54 -4.87
N PRO A 345 -2.28 -35.32 -4.93
CA PRO A 345 -3.18 -35.30 -6.07
C PRO A 345 -4.01 -34.02 -6.10
N MET A 346 -4.30 -33.52 -7.30
CA MET A 346 -5.21 -32.40 -7.49
C MET A 346 -6.63 -32.78 -7.08
N SER A 347 -7.31 -31.89 -6.37
CA SER A 347 -8.72 -32.08 -5.98
C SER A 347 -9.57 -30.85 -6.30
N LEU A 348 -10.78 -31.11 -6.80
CA LEU A 348 -11.84 -30.11 -6.89
C LEU A 348 -12.62 -30.09 -5.58
N VAL A 349 -12.99 -28.90 -5.10
CA VAL A 349 -13.89 -28.74 -3.94
C VAL A 349 -15.18 -28.10 -4.46
N ILE A 350 -16.28 -28.84 -4.46
CA ILE A 350 -17.52 -28.44 -5.12
C ILE A 350 -18.43 -27.69 -4.14
N ASP A 351 -18.81 -26.49 -4.54
CA ASP A 351 -19.64 -25.54 -3.78
C ASP A 351 -19.27 -25.42 -2.29
N PRO A 352 -18.00 -25.14 -1.94
CA PRO A 352 -17.65 -24.89 -0.55
C PRO A 352 -18.37 -23.65 -0.02
N ALA A 353 -18.61 -23.62 1.29
CA ALA A 353 -19.16 -22.45 1.95
C ALA A 353 -18.22 -21.24 1.81
N ASP A 354 -18.75 -20.03 1.90
CA ASP A 354 -17.96 -18.80 1.72
C ASP A 354 -16.94 -18.58 2.85
N ASP A 355 -17.21 -19.12 4.03
CA ASP A 355 -16.33 -19.15 5.21
C ASP A 355 -15.46 -20.41 5.30
N ASP A 356 -15.52 -21.30 4.30
CA ASP A 356 -14.63 -22.45 4.21
C ASP A 356 -13.17 -21.97 4.06
N PRO A 357 -12.20 -22.56 4.78
CA PRO A 357 -10.78 -22.23 4.64
C PRO A 357 -10.26 -22.22 3.20
N VAL A 358 -10.75 -23.09 2.31
CA VAL A 358 -10.34 -23.05 0.87
C VAL A 358 -10.87 -21.81 0.14
N MET A 359 -11.86 -21.10 0.68
CA MET A 359 -12.42 -19.85 0.16
C MET A 359 -11.93 -18.60 0.90
N THR A 360 -11.36 -18.72 2.10
CA THR A 360 -10.85 -17.56 2.87
C THR A 360 -9.33 -17.40 2.78
N GLU A 361 -8.57 -18.49 2.64
CA GLU A 361 -7.12 -18.44 2.46
C GLU A 361 -6.75 -18.49 0.96
N GLU A 362 -5.62 -17.89 0.57
CA GLU A 362 -5.00 -18.18 -0.73
C GLU A 362 -4.52 -19.64 -0.75
N ILE A 363 -4.93 -20.40 -1.76
CA ILE A 363 -4.73 -21.85 -1.76
C ILE A 363 -3.30 -22.20 -2.04
N PHE A 364 -2.68 -21.59 -3.06
CA PHE A 364 -1.26 -21.78 -3.39
C PHE A 364 -0.82 -23.26 -3.44
N GLY A 365 -1.63 -24.09 -4.09
CA GLY A 365 -1.48 -25.54 -4.16
C GLY A 365 -2.56 -26.19 -5.04
N PRO A 366 -2.59 -27.52 -5.16
CA PRO A 366 -3.39 -28.24 -6.15
C PRO A 366 -4.82 -28.53 -5.65
N LEU A 367 -5.47 -27.54 -5.03
CA LEU A 367 -6.90 -27.55 -4.72
C LEU A 367 -7.62 -26.48 -5.54
N LEU A 368 -8.76 -26.82 -6.13
CA LEU A 368 -9.54 -25.90 -6.97
C LEU A 368 -11.01 -25.91 -6.56
N PRO A 369 -11.47 -24.90 -5.79
CA PRO A 369 -12.88 -24.68 -5.52
C PRO A 369 -13.67 -24.37 -6.78
N ILE A 370 -14.84 -25.00 -6.92
CA ILE A 370 -15.80 -24.76 -7.99
C ILE A 370 -17.07 -24.19 -7.35
N LYS A 371 -17.26 -22.88 -7.46
CA LYS A 371 -18.39 -22.15 -6.89
C LYS A 371 -19.47 -21.94 -7.97
N PRO A 372 -20.70 -22.47 -7.78
CA PRO A 372 -21.79 -22.26 -8.72
C PRO A 372 -22.29 -20.81 -8.66
N TYR A 373 -22.73 -20.28 -9.81
CA TYR A 373 -23.51 -19.04 -9.90
C TYR A 373 -24.72 -19.22 -10.82
N ASP A 374 -25.74 -18.37 -10.68
CA ASP A 374 -26.98 -18.42 -11.47
C ASP A 374 -27.03 -17.32 -12.55
N SER A 375 -26.36 -16.19 -12.35
CA SER A 375 -26.18 -15.14 -13.38
C SER A 375 -24.77 -14.54 -13.41
N LEU A 376 -24.37 -13.97 -14.55
CA LEU A 376 -23.08 -13.29 -14.67
C LEU A 376 -22.96 -12.11 -13.68
N ASP A 377 -24.06 -11.39 -13.45
CA ASP A 377 -24.10 -10.30 -12.46
C ASP A 377 -23.79 -10.79 -11.05
N GLU A 378 -24.27 -11.98 -10.67
CA GLU A 378 -23.94 -12.62 -9.39
C GLU A 378 -22.45 -12.95 -9.31
N ALA A 379 -21.87 -13.52 -10.37
CA ALA A 379 -20.44 -13.83 -10.42
C ALA A 379 -19.58 -12.56 -10.29
N ILE A 380 -19.94 -11.47 -10.98
CA ILE A 380 -19.27 -10.17 -10.88
C ILE A 380 -19.41 -9.61 -9.46
N ALA A 381 -20.61 -9.63 -8.88
CA ALA A 381 -20.85 -9.18 -7.51
C ALA A 381 -20.04 -10.00 -6.48
N TYR A 382 -19.93 -11.32 -6.69
CA TYR A 382 -19.16 -12.21 -5.83
C TYR A 382 -17.67 -11.86 -5.81
N VAL A 383 -17.11 -11.55 -6.99
CA VAL A 383 -15.71 -11.09 -7.12
C VAL A 383 -15.54 -9.72 -6.44
N ASN A 384 -16.43 -8.76 -6.70
CA ASN A 384 -16.33 -7.40 -6.19
C ASN A 384 -16.55 -7.29 -4.66
N ALA A 385 -17.22 -8.26 -4.05
CA ALA A 385 -17.40 -8.33 -2.59
C ALA A 385 -16.12 -8.76 -1.85
N ARG A 386 -15.05 -9.11 -2.58
CA ARG A 386 -13.78 -9.61 -2.04
C ARG A 386 -12.63 -8.68 -2.38
N GLU A 387 -11.49 -8.97 -1.76
CA GLU A 387 -10.25 -8.23 -2.00
C GLU A 387 -9.80 -8.34 -3.45
N LYS A 388 -9.28 -7.23 -4.00
CA LYS A 388 -8.86 -7.16 -5.40
C LYS A 388 -7.72 -8.15 -5.68
N PRO A 389 -7.92 -9.13 -6.58
CA PRO A 389 -6.93 -10.18 -6.83
C PRO A 389 -5.79 -9.70 -7.73
N LEU A 390 -4.69 -10.46 -7.74
CA LEU A 390 -3.57 -10.18 -8.65
C LEU A 390 -3.94 -10.50 -10.11
N GLY A 391 -4.68 -11.60 -10.32
CA GLY A 391 -5.20 -12.03 -11.61
C GLY A 391 -6.72 -12.19 -11.60
N LEU A 392 -7.35 -11.96 -12.75
CA LEU A 392 -8.76 -12.28 -13.01
C LEU A 392 -8.89 -12.94 -14.39
N TYR A 393 -9.63 -14.03 -14.48
CA TYR A 393 -9.69 -14.84 -15.70
C TYR A 393 -11.14 -15.03 -16.14
N VAL A 394 -11.42 -14.80 -17.42
CA VAL A 394 -12.77 -14.96 -17.98
C VAL A 394 -12.70 -15.89 -19.18
N PHE A 395 -13.50 -16.95 -19.17
CA PHE A 395 -13.67 -17.85 -20.31
C PHE A 395 -15.06 -17.62 -20.89
N ALA A 396 -15.12 -17.06 -22.10
CA ALA A 396 -16.34 -16.76 -22.83
C ALA A 396 -16.06 -16.78 -24.34
N LYS A 397 -16.96 -17.37 -25.14
CA LYS A 397 -16.85 -17.32 -26.61
C LYS A 397 -17.23 -15.95 -27.16
N ASP A 398 -18.22 -15.30 -26.55
CA ASP A 398 -18.53 -13.90 -26.83
C ASP A 398 -17.57 -12.97 -26.06
N LEU A 399 -16.71 -12.27 -26.79
CA LEU A 399 -15.74 -11.34 -26.20
C LEU A 399 -16.42 -10.10 -25.58
N ALA A 400 -17.65 -9.77 -25.95
CA ALA A 400 -18.39 -8.68 -25.31
C ALA A 400 -18.74 -9.02 -23.84
N VAL A 401 -18.97 -10.30 -23.55
CA VAL A 401 -19.18 -10.79 -22.18
C VAL A 401 -17.89 -10.65 -21.36
N ALA A 402 -16.76 -11.01 -21.95
CA ALA A 402 -15.47 -10.84 -21.29
C ALA A 402 -15.16 -9.37 -21.00
N GLU A 403 -15.41 -8.48 -21.96
CA GLU A 403 -15.24 -7.04 -21.78
C GLU A 403 -16.13 -6.47 -20.67
N ASP A 404 -17.40 -6.89 -20.59
CA ASP A 404 -18.29 -6.46 -19.50
C ASP A 404 -17.74 -6.82 -18.11
N VAL A 405 -17.20 -8.04 -17.96
CA VAL A 405 -16.54 -8.46 -16.72
C VAL A 405 -15.31 -7.60 -16.42
N LEU A 406 -14.46 -7.34 -17.42
CA LEU A 406 -13.24 -6.54 -17.24
C LEU A 406 -13.56 -5.10 -16.81
N VAL A 407 -14.60 -4.49 -17.41
CA VAL A 407 -15.04 -3.12 -17.07
C VAL A 407 -15.63 -3.05 -15.66
N ARG A 408 -16.31 -4.11 -15.21
CA ARG A 408 -17.07 -4.13 -13.96
C ARG A 408 -16.32 -4.75 -12.78
N THR A 409 -15.05 -5.09 -12.94
CA THR A 409 -14.19 -5.67 -11.89
C THR A 409 -12.84 -4.96 -11.82
N SER A 410 -12.03 -5.25 -10.80
CA SER A 410 -10.70 -4.66 -10.61
C SER A 410 -9.70 -5.71 -10.13
N SER A 411 -8.60 -5.87 -10.86
CA SER A 411 -7.49 -6.79 -10.55
C SER A 411 -6.14 -6.20 -10.96
N GLY A 412 -5.04 -6.85 -10.54
CA GLY A 412 -3.69 -6.47 -10.98
C GLY A 412 -3.50 -6.62 -12.49
N GLY A 413 -3.90 -7.77 -13.03
CA GLY A 413 -4.03 -8.04 -14.46
C GLY A 413 -5.16 -9.03 -14.74
N ALA A 414 -5.44 -9.28 -16.02
CA ALA A 414 -6.49 -10.20 -16.43
C ALA A 414 -6.14 -10.99 -17.69
N CYS A 415 -6.85 -12.09 -17.93
CA CYS A 415 -6.82 -12.83 -19.18
C CYS A 415 -8.23 -13.22 -19.64
N VAL A 416 -8.41 -13.30 -20.95
CA VAL A 416 -9.61 -13.80 -21.60
C VAL A 416 -9.27 -15.09 -22.34
N ASN A 417 -10.02 -16.16 -22.07
CA ASN A 417 -9.83 -17.51 -22.64
C ASN A 417 -8.44 -18.11 -22.38
N THR A 418 -7.78 -17.66 -21.32
CA THR A 418 -6.54 -18.21 -20.77
C THR A 418 -6.38 -17.73 -19.32
N ALA A 419 -5.36 -18.20 -18.61
CA ALA A 419 -5.04 -17.79 -17.24
C ALA A 419 -3.52 -17.70 -17.03
N ALA A 420 -3.08 -16.81 -16.14
CA ALA A 420 -1.68 -16.54 -15.78
C ALA A 420 -0.74 -16.06 -16.91
N VAL A 421 -1.10 -16.21 -18.19
CA VAL A 421 -0.24 -15.87 -19.33
C VAL A 421 0.12 -14.38 -19.37
N GLN A 422 -0.69 -13.48 -18.80
CA GLN A 422 -0.37 -12.06 -18.72
C GLN A 422 0.98 -11.79 -18.03
N GLY A 423 1.39 -12.62 -17.07
CA GLY A 423 2.69 -12.51 -16.40
C GLY A 423 3.89 -12.87 -17.28
N SER A 424 3.66 -13.50 -18.43
CA SER A 424 4.71 -13.92 -19.37
C SER A 424 4.93 -12.90 -20.50
N VAL A 425 4.10 -11.86 -20.61
CA VAL A 425 4.20 -10.83 -21.66
C VAL A 425 5.17 -9.73 -21.22
N PRO A 426 6.39 -9.63 -21.77
CA PRO A 426 7.42 -8.73 -21.24
C PRO A 426 7.08 -7.25 -21.38
N SER A 427 6.19 -6.91 -22.30
CA SER A 427 5.74 -5.54 -22.57
C SER A 427 4.56 -5.09 -21.71
N LEU A 428 4.00 -5.96 -20.87
CA LEU A 428 2.82 -5.68 -20.05
C LEU A 428 3.23 -5.52 -18.58
N GLY A 429 2.95 -4.34 -18.02
CA GLY A 429 3.23 -4.04 -16.62
C GLY A 429 2.56 -5.04 -15.66
N PHE A 430 3.38 -5.79 -14.93
CA PHE A 430 2.95 -6.77 -13.95
C PHE A 430 2.94 -6.14 -12.56
N GLY A 431 1.81 -6.24 -11.86
CA GLY A 431 1.67 -5.77 -10.50
C GLY A 431 0.23 -5.80 -10.00
N GLY A 432 0.09 -5.77 -8.67
CA GLY A 432 -1.20 -5.81 -7.99
C GLY A 432 -1.90 -4.45 -7.85
N ILE A 433 -3.08 -4.48 -7.22
CA ILE A 433 -3.81 -3.28 -6.81
C ILE A 433 -4.56 -3.54 -5.51
N GLY A 434 -4.45 -2.64 -4.54
CA GLY A 434 -5.07 -2.83 -3.23
C GLY A 434 -4.34 -3.92 -2.43
N ARG A 435 -5.06 -4.94 -1.94
CA ARG A 435 -4.45 -6.01 -1.13
C ARG A 435 -3.49 -6.89 -1.92
N SER A 436 -3.67 -7.04 -3.24
CA SER A 436 -2.76 -7.80 -4.10
C SER A 436 -1.47 -7.06 -4.44
N GLY A 437 -1.34 -5.77 -4.10
CA GLY A 437 -0.09 -5.05 -4.32
C GLY A 437 -0.22 -3.58 -4.69
N SER A 438 0.94 -2.99 -4.97
CA SER A 438 1.11 -1.61 -5.45
C SER A 438 2.43 -1.47 -6.20
N GLY A 439 2.45 -0.66 -7.26
CA GLY A 439 3.58 -0.58 -8.19
C GLY A 439 3.47 -1.65 -9.28
N ARG A 440 4.25 -1.49 -10.35
CA ARG A 440 4.31 -2.46 -11.46
C ARG A 440 5.72 -2.58 -11.99
N HIS A 441 6.13 -3.80 -12.32
CA HIS A 441 7.37 -4.06 -13.04
C HIS A 441 7.13 -4.73 -14.40
N HIS A 442 8.18 -5.26 -15.02
CA HIS A 442 8.28 -5.68 -16.43
C HIS A 442 8.42 -4.56 -17.44
N GLY A 443 9.36 -4.76 -18.36
CA GLY A 443 9.52 -3.93 -19.55
C GLY A 443 9.65 -2.43 -19.22
N ILE A 444 8.95 -1.60 -19.99
CA ILE A 444 8.95 -0.15 -19.79
C ILE A 444 8.35 0.27 -18.45
N ASP A 445 7.34 -0.46 -17.96
CA ASP A 445 6.68 -0.12 -16.69
C ASP A 445 7.64 -0.35 -15.53
N GLY A 446 8.40 -1.45 -15.53
CA GLY A 446 9.46 -1.67 -14.54
C GLY A 446 10.65 -0.72 -14.69
N PHE A 447 11.08 -0.40 -15.91
CA PHE A 447 12.10 0.64 -16.13
C PHE A 447 11.66 1.97 -15.48
N ARG A 448 10.40 2.36 -15.65
CA ARG A 448 9.83 3.58 -15.04
C ARG A 448 9.67 3.45 -13.53
N GLU A 449 9.17 2.33 -13.02
CA GLU A 449 8.99 2.09 -11.60
C GLU A 449 10.32 2.14 -10.84
N PHE A 450 11.41 1.68 -11.45
CA PHE A 450 12.75 1.77 -10.84
C PHE A 450 13.53 3.04 -11.25
N SER A 451 12.87 4.00 -11.89
CA SER A 451 13.43 5.32 -12.25
C SER A 451 12.74 6.46 -11.49
N ASN A 452 13.45 7.58 -11.33
CA ASN A 452 12.91 8.87 -10.93
C ASN A 452 12.54 9.68 -12.18
N PRO A 453 11.24 9.97 -12.44
CA PRO A 453 10.80 10.77 -13.57
C PRO A 453 11.03 12.27 -13.31
N ARG A 454 12.27 12.73 -13.44
CA ARG A 454 12.67 14.09 -13.11
C ARG A 454 12.15 15.09 -14.15
N GLY A 455 11.27 15.99 -13.72
CA GLY A 455 10.85 17.15 -14.50
C GLY A 455 11.96 18.19 -14.64
N VAL A 456 12.21 18.62 -15.88
CA VAL A 456 13.19 19.64 -16.23
C VAL A 456 12.50 20.70 -17.07
N VAL A 457 12.65 21.97 -16.68
CA VAL A 457 12.26 23.12 -17.50
C VAL A 457 13.50 23.93 -17.83
N VAL A 458 13.72 24.15 -19.12
CA VAL A 458 14.74 25.08 -19.62
C VAL A 458 14.01 26.35 -20.03
N ARG A 459 14.25 27.43 -19.26
CA ARG A 459 13.66 28.74 -19.54
C ARG A 459 14.03 29.20 -20.95
N GLY A 460 13.03 29.65 -21.70
CA GLY A 460 13.19 30.22 -23.02
C GLY A 460 13.32 31.74 -23.02
N GLN A 461 12.92 32.36 -24.13
CA GLN A 461 12.78 33.81 -24.27
C GLN A 461 11.30 34.17 -24.41
N GLY A 462 10.96 35.41 -24.08
CA GLY A 462 9.60 35.95 -24.24
C GLY A 462 8.58 35.42 -23.23
N ASP A 463 9.03 34.88 -22.10
CA ASP A 463 8.15 34.47 -21.01
C ASP A 463 7.64 35.67 -20.20
N LEU A 464 6.50 35.48 -19.53
CA LEU A 464 5.87 36.44 -18.64
C LEU A 464 6.25 36.22 -17.17
N LEU A 465 7.24 35.37 -16.86
CA LEU A 465 7.68 35.14 -15.47
C LEU A 465 8.13 36.42 -14.75
N PRO A 466 8.71 37.46 -15.40
CA PRO A 466 9.01 38.72 -14.73
C PRO A 466 7.80 39.38 -14.07
N ALA A 467 6.58 39.14 -14.57
CA ALA A 467 5.35 39.63 -13.95
C ALA A 467 5.09 38.99 -12.57
N LEU A 468 5.68 37.83 -12.28
CA LEU A 468 5.60 37.14 -10.99
C LEU A 468 6.68 37.60 -10.00
N PHE A 469 7.59 38.49 -10.39
CA PHE A 469 8.70 38.94 -9.53
C PHE A 469 8.39 40.29 -8.87
N PRO A 470 8.76 40.49 -7.59
CA PRO A 470 8.65 41.79 -6.95
C PRO A 470 9.73 42.78 -7.47
N PRO A 471 9.45 44.10 -7.49
CA PRO A 471 8.15 44.69 -7.20
C PRO A 471 7.16 44.35 -8.31
N TYR A 472 5.93 43.94 -7.93
CA TYR A 472 4.86 43.62 -8.87
C TYR A 472 4.42 44.91 -9.56
N ALA A 473 5.10 45.25 -10.65
CA ALA A 473 4.88 46.47 -11.41
C ALA A 473 3.61 46.35 -12.28
N GLU A 474 3.29 47.43 -13.01
CA GLU A 474 2.16 47.53 -13.96
C GLU A 474 2.03 46.31 -14.91
N LEU A 475 3.13 45.63 -15.22
CA LEU A 475 3.14 44.41 -16.04
C LEU A 475 2.35 43.25 -15.40
N ALA A 476 2.41 43.07 -14.08
CA ALA A 476 1.66 42.02 -13.38
C ALA A 476 0.15 42.29 -13.43
N GLU A 477 -0.25 43.54 -13.21
CA GLU A 477 -1.64 43.99 -13.30
C GLU A 477 -2.17 43.93 -14.74
N ALA A 478 -1.35 44.31 -15.73
CA ALA A 478 -1.70 44.21 -17.14
C ALA A 478 -1.85 42.76 -17.61
N VAL A 479 -0.97 41.85 -17.19
CA VAL A 479 -1.07 40.40 -17.50
C VAL A 479 -2.28 39.78 -16.82
N ALA A 480 -2.54 40.10 -15.54
CA ALA A 480 -3.72 39.63 -14.82
C ALA A 480 -5.01 40.12 -15.52
N THR A 481 -5.08 41.40 -15.85
CA THR A 481 -6.24 42.01 -16.54
C THR A 481 -6.46 41.35 -17.91
N ALA A 482 -5.41 41.21 -18.72
CA ALA A 482 -5.50 40.56 -20.03
C ALA A 482 -5.88 39.07 -19.96
N ALA A 483 -5.42 38.34 -18.93
CA ALA A 483 -5.81 36.95 -18.72
C ALA A 483 -7.31 36.82 -18.41
N PHE A 484 -7.89 37.74 -17.62
CA PHE A 484 -9.32 37.76 -17.33
C PHE A 484 -10.18 38.29 -18.50
N GLU A 485 -9.65 39.18 -19.33
CA GLU A 485 -10.35 39.72 -20.53
C GLU A 485 -10.27 38.77 -21.75
N GLY A 486 -9.18 38.01 -21.90
CA GLY A 486 -8.93 37.08 -23.00
C GLY A 486 -9.64 35.73 -22.88
N HIS A 487 -10.11 35.37 -21.67
CA HIS A 487 -11.05 34.26 -21.49
C HIS A 487 -12.46 34.78 -21.74
N GLY A 488 -12.82 34.88 -23.03
CA GLY A 488 -14.20 35.08 -23.44
C GLY A 488 -15.11 34.10 -22.69
N ALA A 489 -16.24 34.61 -22.19
CA ALA A 489 -17.22 33.84 -21.42
C ALA A 489 -17.50 32.47 -22.08
N PRO A 490 -17.60 31.38 -21.28
CA PRO A 490 -17.82 30.05 -21.84
C PRO A 490 -19.12 30.01 -22.65
N VAL A 491 -19.02 29.54 -23.90
CA VAL A 491 -20.15 29.25 -24.77
C VAL A 491 -21.00 28.16 -24.12
N ALA A 492 -22.27 28.47 -23.88
CA ALA A 492 -23.23 27.60 -23.22
C ALA A 492 -23.47 26.31 -24.04
N ALA A 493 -23.24 25.15 -23.41
CA ALA A 493 -23.92 23.92 -23.79
C ALA A 493 -25.42 24.07 -23.52
N PRO A 494 -26.31 23.55 -24.38
CA PRO A 494 -27.75 23.70 -24.20
C PRO A 494 -28.20 22.86 -23.01
N GLY A 495 -28.62 23.53 -21.94
CA GLY A 495 -29.42 22.93 -20.87
C GLY A 495 -28.69 22.58 -19.58
N ALA A 496 -27.97 23.51 -18.97
CA ALA A 496 -27.83 23.54 -17.52
C ALA A 496 -27.65 24.99 -17.06
N SER A 497 -28.64 25.48 -16.31
CA SER A 497 -28.64 26.81 -15.71
C SER A 497 -27.50 26.96 -14.71
N THR A 498 -26.49 27.78 -15.02
CA THR A 498 -25.57 28.33 -14.00
C THR A 498 -25.29 29.80 -14.28
N GLN A 499 -26.14 30.67 -13.73
CA GLN A 499 -25.68 32.01 -13.39
C GLN A 499 -24.58 31.87 -12.32
N PRO A 500 -23.45 32.60 -12.40
CA PRO A 500 -22.54 32.71 -11.27
C PRO A 500 -23.25 33.46 -10.14
N ARG A 501 -23.49 32.78 -9.01
CA ARG A 501 -24.00 33.42 -7.79
C ARG A 501 -22.93 34.37 -7.25
N PRO A 502 -23.31 35.56 -6.76
CA PRO A 502 -22.39 36.48 -6.08
C PRO A 502 -21.74 35.79 -4.87
N ARG A 503 -20.46 36.11 -4.61
CA ARG A 503 -19.73 35.67 -3.40
C ARG A 503 -20.57 35.92 -2.15
N SER A 504 -20.69 34.91 -1.30
CA SER A 504 -21.50 35.00 -0.08
C SER A 504 -20.70 35.73 1.00
N SER A 505 -21.38 36.35 1.98
CA SER A 505 -20.73 37.13 3.02
C SER A 505 -19.82 36.34 3.98
N PHE A 506 -19.76 35.01 3.87
CA PHE A 506 -19.10 34.10 4.82
C PHE A 506 -18.03 33.19 4.20
N ASP A 507 -17.56 33.51 2.99
CA ASP A 507 -16.62 32.64 2.26
C ASP A 507 -15.31 32.42 3.05
N ARG A 508 -14.80 33.45 3.73
CA ARG A 508 -13.57 33.36 4.55
C ARG A 508 -13.72 32.41 5.74
N GLU A 509 -14.82 32.53 6.47
CA GLU A 509 -15.12 31.74 7.66
C GLU A 509 -15.28 30.26 7.29
N ARG A 510 -15.91 29.99 6.15
CA ARG A 510 -16.06 28.63 5.60
C ARG A 510 -14.72 28.05 5.15
N ASP A 511 -13.90 28.85 4.48
CA ASP A 511 -12.55 28.44 4.06
C ASP A 511 -11.67 28.08 5.27
N GLU A 512 -11.75 28.82 6.38
CA GLU A 512 -10.98 28.55 7.59
C GLU A 512 -11.32 27.17 8.19
N VAL A 513 -12.62 26.85 8.29
CA VAL A 513 -13.11 25.55 8.78
C VAL A 513 -12.67 24.41 7.84
N VAL A 514 -12.82 24.59 6.52
CA VAL A 514 -12.40 23.60 5.52
C VAL A 514 -10.90 23.30 5.61
N ASN A 515 -10.07 24.34 5.70
CA ASN A 515 -8.62 24.17 5.81
C ASN A 515 -8.23 23.41 7.10
N ALA A 516 -8.94 23.64 8.21
CA ALA A 516 -8.73 22.86 9.43
C ALA A 516 -9.15 21.40 9.26
N CYS A 517 -10.27 21.11 8.58
CA CYS A 517 -10.69 19.74 8.27
C CYS A 517 -9.61 19.01 7.46
N HIS A 518 -9.10 19.62 6.39
CA HIS A 518 -8.04 19.02 5.57
C HIS A 518 -6.78 18.73 6.38
N ARG A 519 -6.30 19.69 7.19
CA ARG A 519 -5.14 19.48 8.08
C ARG A 519 -5.33 18.34 9.07
N LEU A 520 -6.50 18.27 9.70
CA LEU A 520 -6.81 17.20 10.65
C LEU A 520 -6.94 15.84 9.94
N THR A 521 -7.45 15.78 8.71
CA THR A 521 -7.48 14.54 7.91
C THR A 521 -6.07 14.12 7.48
N GLU A 522 -5.22 15.04 7.03
CA GLU A 522 -3.82 14.77 6.69
C GLU A 522 -3.04 14.24 7.91
N ALA A 523 -3.34 14.76 9.10
CA ALA A 523 -2.79 14.27 10.36
C ALA A 523 -3.40 12.92 10.83
N GLY A 524 -4.43 12.41 10.14
CA GLY A 524 -5.11 11.14 10.47
C GLY A 524 -6.09 11.23 11.64
N LEU A 525 -6.50 12.43 12.04
CA LEU A 525 -7.38 12.69 13.18
C LEU A 525 -8.87 12.66 12.82
N LEU A 526 -9.21 12.91 11.55
CA LEU A 526 -10.57 12.82 11.00
C LEU A 526 -10.63 11.72 9.94
N ILE A 527 -11.60 10.82 10.05
CA ILE A 527 -11.75 9.65 9.15
C ILE A 527 -13.16 9.64 8.57
N GLY A 528 -13.24 9.82 7.24
CA GLY A 528 -14.52 9.86 6.52
C GLY A 528 -15.40 11.00 7.01
N THR A 529 -16.59 10.67 7.50
CA THR A 529 -17.56 11.63 8.08
C THR A 529 -17.46 11.76 9.60
N SER A 530 -16.44 11.15 10.21
CA SER A 530 -16.32 11.06 11.67
C SER A 530 -15.54 12.25 12.21
N GLY A 531 -16.22 13.07 13.00
CA GLY A 531 -15.70 14.25 13.69
C GLY A 531 -16.45 15.51 13.25
N ASN A 532 -16.09 16.66 13.82
CA ASN A 532 -16.66 17.94 13.43
C ASN A 532 -15.75 19.09 13.84
N VAL A 533 -15.82 20.17 13.06
CA VAL A 533 -14.98 21.36 13.24
C VAL A 533 -15.87 22.59 13.20
N SER A 534 -15.61 23.52 14.12
CA SER A 534 -16.29 24.82 14.12
C SER A 534 -15.39 25.96 14.59
N ALA A 535 -15.70 27.16 14.13
CA ALA A 535 -15.08 28.40 14.57
C ALA A 535 -16.14 29.49 14.79
N ARG A 536 -15.95 30.31 15.84
CA ARG A 536 -16.86 31.38 16.26
C ARG A 536 -16.38 32.73 15.73
N TYR A 537 -17.31 33.50 15.17
CA TYR A 537 -17.11 34.83 14.61
C TYR A 537 -18.17 35.79 15.16
N GLY A 538 -17.86 36.43 16.29
CA GLY A 538 -18.83 37.24 17.03
C GLY A 538 -19.93 36.36 17.66
N ASP A 539 -21.18 36.61 17.25
CA ASP A 539 -22.35 35.85 17.70
C ASP A 539 -22.75 34.71 16.74
N LEU A 540 -21.91 34.47 15.71
CA LEU A 540 -22.11 33.42 14.72
C LEU A 540 -21.04 32.32 14.85
N VAL A 541 -21.36 31.12 14.37
CA VAL A 541 -20.46 29.97 14.31
C VAL A 541 -20.50 29.38 12.89
N ALA A 542 -19.33 29.20 12.29
CA ALA A 542 -19.19 28.37 11.08
C ALA A 542 -18.90 26.93 11.54
N ILE A 543 -19.70 25.96 11.06
CA ILE A 543 -19.61 24.56 11.50
C ILE A 543 -19.81 23.61 10.33
N THR A 544 -19.04 22.51 10.33
CA THR A 544 -19.17 21.44 9.33
C THR A 544 -20.58 20.85 9.33
N ALA A 545 -21.16 20.67 8.13
CA ALA A 545 -22.46 20.04 7.98
C ALA A 545 -22.43 18.53 8.28
N THR A 546 -23.58 17.98 8.63
CA THR A 546 -23.71 16.53 8.90
C THR A 546 -23.48 15.69 7.64
N GLY A 547 -22.80 14.55 7.78
CA GLY A 547 -22.55 13.60 6.68
C GLY A 547 -21.46 14.02 5.68
N VAL A 548 -20.77 15.13 5.91
CA VAL A 548 -19.67 15.60 5.05
C VAL A 548 -18.44 14.71 5.24
N VAL A 549 -17.82 14.27 4.14
CA VAL A 549 -16.50 13.66 4.17
C VAL A 549 -15.47 14.75 4.43
N LEU A 550 -14.94 14.82 5.64
CA LEU A 550 -14.21 15.99 6.14
C LEU A 550 -12.89 16.26 5.39
N GLY A 551 -12.27 15.20 4.85
CA GLY A 551 -11.07 15.32 4.01
C GLY A 551 -11.32 15.91 2.61
N GLU A 552 -12.59 16.00 2.19
CA GLU A 552 -13.02 16.52 0.88
C GLU A 552 -13.97 17.72 1.06
N ALA A 553 -14.03 18.29 2.26
CA ALA A 553 -14.97 19.36 2.58
C ALA A 553 -14.72 20.59 1.69
N ARG A 554 -15.80 21.19 1.21
CA ARG A 554 -15.77 22.45 0.47
C ARG A 554 -16.45 23.55 1.29
N PRO A 555 -16.26 24.83 0.96
CA PRO A 555 -16.91 25.92 1.69
C PRO A 555 -18.44 25.80 1.74
N SER A 556 -19.05 25.23 0.69
CA SER A 556 -20.50 24.94 0.64
C SER A 556 -20.96 23.93 1.70
N ASP A 557 -20.04 23.13 2.21
CA ASP A 557 -20.27 22.06 3.17
C ASP A 557 -20.13 22.56 4.63
N VAL A 558 -19.97 23.88 4.81
CA VAL A 558 -19.91 24.57 6.10
C VAL A 558 -21.12 25.51 6.25
N THR A 559 -21.89 25.27 7.31
CA THR A 559 -23.11 26.02 7.64
C THR A 559 -22.80 27.08 8.70
N ILE A 560 -23.39 28.26 8.54
CA ILE A 560 -23.32 29.37 9.50
C ILE A 560 -24.57 29.34 10.35
N ILE A 561 -24.38 29.29 11.66
CA ILE A 561 -25.43 29.27 12.67
C ILE A 561 -25.23 30.40 13.68
N ASP A 562 -26.26 30.75 14.43
CA ASP A 562 -26.12 31.54 15.65
C ASP A 562 -25.86 30.64 16.89
N LEU A 563 -25.70 31.27 18.06
CA LEU A 563 -25.46 30.55 19.32
C LEU A 563 -26.70 29.84 19.89
N ASP A 564 -27.88 30.07 19.32
CA ASP A 564 -29.10 29.31 19.64
C ASP A 564 -29.22 28.06 18.77
N GLY A 565 -28.39 27.94 17.73
CA GLY A 565 -28.31 26.80 16.81
C GLY A 565 -29.11 26.98 15.53
N GLU A 566 -29.70 28.16 15.32
CA GLU A 566 -30.49 28.45 14.13
C GLU A 566 -29.59 28.74 12.93
N VAL A 567 -29.97 28.20 11.77
CA VAL A 567 -29.18 28.37 10.53
C VAL A 567 -29.35 29.78 9.98
N VAL A 568 -28.26 30.54 9.98
CA VAL A 568 -28.19 31.91 9.47
C VAL A 568 -27.80 31.92 7.99
N ALA A 569 -26.89 31.03 7.56
CA ALA A 569 -26.52 30.90 6.15
C ALA A 569 -25.95 29.51 5.80
N GLY A 570 -26.47 28.88 4.74
CA GLY A 570 -26.05 27.56 4.27
C GLY A 570 -27.25 26.77 3.75
N GLU A 571 -27.01 25.74 2.93
CA GLU A 571 -28.07 24.88 2.38
C GLU A 571 -28.11 23.50 3.08
N LEU A 572 -27.10 23.18 3.90
CA LEU A 572 -26.97 21.90 4.58
C LEU A 572 -27.26 22.01 6.08
N ALA A 573 -27.80 20.95 6.67
CA ALA A 573 -27.98 20.86 8.11
C ALA A 573 -26.62 20.81 8.83
N PRO A 574 -26.45 21.51 9.97
CA PRO A 574 -25.23 21.43 10.77
C PRO A 574 -24.98 20.01 11.30
N THR A 575 -23.77 19.73 11.81
CA THR A 575 -23.40 18.43 12.41
C THR A 575 -24.45 17.89 13.38
N SER A 576 -24.61 16.57 13.43
CA SER A 576 -25.46 15.89 14.42
C SER A 576 -25.02 16.10 15.87
N GLU A 577 -23.81 16.62 16.09
CA GLU A 577 -23.27 16.93 17.42
C GLU A 577 -23.23 18.43 17.71
N LEU A 578 -24.18 19.17 17.15
CA LEU A 578 -24.25 20.62 17.28
C LEU A 578 -24.24 21.07 18.75
N ASP A 579 -25.02 20.40 19.59
CA ASP A 579 -25.13 20.74 21.01
C ASP A 579 -23.81 20.62 21.76
N LEU A 580 -22.94 19.67 21.37
CA LEU A 580 -21.60 19.50 21.94
C LEU A 580 -20.73 20.75 21.67
N HIS A 581 -20.85 21.36 20.50
CA HIS A 581 -20.12 22.57 20.15
C HIS A 581 -20.70 23.79 20.86
N LEU A 582 -22.02 23.97 20.82
CA LEU A 582 -22.69 25.13 21.41
C LEU A 582 -22.56 25.15 22.94
N SER A 583 -22.62 23.99 23.61
CA SER A 583 -22.40 23.90 25.05
C SER A 583 -20.98 24.36 25.44
N ILE A 584 -19.97 24.01 24.62
CA ILE A 584 -18.59 24.46 24.84
C ILE A 584 -18.47 25.97 24.63
N TYR A 585 -19.07 26.54 23.59
CA TYR A 585 -19.06 28.00 23.36
C TYR A 585 -19.76 28.80 24.46
N ARG A 586 -20.79 28.21 25.10
CA ARG A 586 -21.53 28.84 26.21
C ARG A 586 -20.79 28.72 27.54
N ALA A 587 -20.13 27.59 27.80
CA ALA A 587 -19.48 27.31 29.09
C ALA A 587 -18.02 27.76 29.15
N HIS A 588 -17.33 27.81 28.01
CA HIS A 588 -15.91 28.11 27.91
C HIS A 588 -15.68 29.28 26.95
N ASN A 589 -14.61 30.04 27.17
CA ASN A 589 -14.20 31.12 26.26
C ASN A 589 -13.52 30.55 25.00
N ALA A 590 -14.27 29.78 24.22
CA ALA A 590 -13.82 29.13 23.00
C ALA A 590 -14.04 30.05 21.79
N GLY A 591 -13.01 30.19 20.96
CA GLY A 591 -13.10 30.75 19.61
C GLY A 591 -13.21 29.66 18.54
N ALA A 592 -12.86 28.41 18.87
CA ALA A 592 -13.04 27.26 17.99
C ALA A 592 -13.13 25.96 18.79
N VAL A 593 -13.81 24.97 18.20
CA VAL A 593 -13.99 23.62 18.75
C VAL A 593 -13.69 22.59 17.67
N VAL A 594 -12.87 21.61 18.02
CA VAL A 594 -12.46 20.47 17.18
C VAL A 594 -12.82 19.19 17.92
N HIS A 595 -13.72 18.40 17.32
CA HIS A 595 -14.05 17.06 17.76
C HIS A 595 -13.51 16.03 16.77
N THR A 596 -12.80 15.03 17.28
CA THR A 596 -12.13 14.01 16.46
C THR A 596 -12.44 12.60 16.94
N HIS A 597 -12.36 11.63 16.03
CA HIS A 597 -12.36 10.19 16.33
C HIS A 597 -10.95 9.62 16.15
N ALA A 598 -9.95 10.36 16.64
CA ALA A 598 -8.55 10.05 16.43
C ALA A 598 -8.18 8.68 17.08
N PRO A 599 -7.47 7.78 16.37
CA PRO A 599 -7.35 6.38 16.78
C PRO A 599 -6.76 6.16 18.18
N ALA A 600 -5.70 6.89 18.56
CA ALA A 600 -5.08 6.72 19.86
C ALA A 600 -5.95 7.31 20.98
N ALA A 601 -6.59 8.46 20.74
CA ALA A 601 -7.54 9.06 21.65
C ALA A 601 -8.71 8.12 21.96
N VAL A 602 -9.31 7.52 20.92
CA VAL A 602 -10.36 6.50 21.07
C VAL A 602 -9.83 5.30 21.86
N ALA A 603 -8.67 4.76 21.49
CA ALA A 603 -8.08 3.60 22.15
C ALA A 603 -7.74 3.83 23.64
N VAL A 604 -7.38 5.06 24.03
CA VAL A 604 -7.20 5.41 25.45
C VAL A 604 -8.55 5.61 26.14
N GLY A 605 -9.50 6.30 25.49
CA GLY A 605 -10.84 6.56 26.02
C GLY A 605 -11.68 5.30 26.27
N VAL A 606 -11.34 4.15 25.68
CA VAL A 606 -12.00 2.87 25.98
C VAL A 606 -11.42 2.14 27.20
N VAL A 607 -10.26 2.56 27.74
CA VAL A 607 -9.55 1.80 28.79
C VAL A 607 -9.23 2.59 30.07
N VAL A 608 -9.33 3.93 30.09
CA VAL A 608 -9.06 4.73 31.29
C VAL A 608 -10.19 5.73 31.57
N ASP A 609 -10.35 6.11 32.84
CA ASP A 609 -11.22 7.22 33.26
C ASP A 609 -10.48 8.58 33.20
N GLU A 610 -9.14 8.55 33.27
CA GLU A 610 -8.29 9.73 33.18
C GLU A 610 -6.91 9.35 32.63
N LEU A 611 -6.40 10.12 31.68
CA LEU A 611 -5.03 10.04 31.21
C LEU A 611 -4.13 10.92 32.10
N PRO A 612 -3.23 10.34 32.91
CA PRO A 612 -2.32 11.14 33.73
C PRO A 612 -1.30 11.91 32.86
N VAL A 613 -0.61 12.86 33.48
CA VAL A 613 0.46 13.63 32.83
C VAL A 613 1.70 12.75 32.67
N LEU A 614 1.87 12.13 31.52
CA LEU A 614 3.02 11.32 31.12
C LEU A 614 4.16 12.16 30.52
N HIS A 615 3.83 13.29 29.91
CA HIS A 615 4.78 14.22 29.32
C HIS A 615 4.40 15.66 29.64
N TYR A 616 5.40 16.51 29.86
CA TYR A 616 5.18 17.89 30.29
C TYR A 616 4.41 18.74 29.26
N SER A 617 4.43 18.39 27.98
CA SER A 617 3.63 19.05 26.95
C SER A 617 2.12 18.94 27.20
N GLN A 618 1.64 17.92 27.92
CA GLN A 618 0.21 17.81 28.31
C GLN A 618 -0.25 18.97 29.18
N LEU A 619 0.66 19.69 29.84
CA LEU A 619 0.32 20.88 30.61
C LEU A 619 -0.29 21.99 29.74
N ILE A 620 0.01 22.02 28.44
CA ILE A 620 -0.61 22.94 27.46
C ILE A 620 -2.13 22.67 27.33
N LEU A 621 -2.55 21.42 27.56
CA LEU A 621 -3.96 21.00 27.49
C LEU A 621 -4.69 21.16 28.83
N GLY A 622 -4.00 21.63 29.89
CA GLY A 622 -4.55 21.72 31.24
C GLY A 622 -4.22 20.52 32.14
N GLY A 623 -3.14 19.78 31.83
CA GLY A 623 -2.61 18.71 32.66
C GLY A 623 -3.19 17.34 32.31
N SER A 624 -3.67 16.61 33.32
CA SER A 624 -4.33 15.30 33.11
C SER A 624 -5.54 15.45 32.18
N ILE A 625 -5.87 14.43 31.40
CA ILE A 625 -7.02 14.49 30.46
C ILE A 625 -8.13 13.60 30.99
N ARG A 626 -9.28 14.20 31.30
CA ARG A 626 -10.46 13.46 31.78
C ARG A 626 -11.14 12.75 30.62
N VAL A 627 -11.71 11.58 30.91
CA VAL A 627 -12.60 10.86 30.00
C VAL A 627 -14.04 11.07 30.44
N ALA A 628 -14.83 11.73 29.60
CA ALA A 628 -16.26 11.89 29.82
C ALA A 628 -16.97 10.53 29.69
N PRO A 629 -17.99 10.23 30.53
CA PRO A 629 -18.80 9.03 30.38
C PRO A 629 -19.41 8.88 28.99
N PHE A 630 -19.63 7.63 28.55
CA PHE A 630 -20.23 7.37 27.25
C PHE A 630 -21.70 7.80 27.23
N HIS A 631 -22.03 8.60 26.23
CA HIS A 631 -23.38 8.92 25.81
C HIS A 631 -23.44 8.84 24.28
N ALA A 632 -24.60 8.51 23.74
CA ALA A 632 -24.77 8.44 22.29
C ALA A 632 -24.52 9.81 21.64
N PHE A 633 -23.95 9.81 20.42
CA PHE A 633 -23.71 11.02 19.65
C PHE A 633 -24.99 11.82 19.43
N GLY A 634 -24.89 13.14 19.42
CA GLY A 634 -26.03 14.05 19.24
C GLY A 634 -27.03 14.10 20.40
N THR A 635 -26.67 13.62 21.59
CA THR A 635 -27.50 13.75 22.79
C THR A 635 -27.05 14.91 23.69
N GLU A 636 -27.99 15.57 24.36
CA GLU A 636 -27.70 16.62 25.36
C GLU A 636 -26.77 16.12 26.48
N ALA A 637 -26.95 14.87 26.92
CA ALA A 637 -26.10 14.24 27.92
C ALA A 637 -24.62 14.13 27.48
N LEU A 638 -24.35 13.91 26.19
CA LEU A 638 -22.98 13.93 25.66
C LEU A 638 -22.39 15.34 25.73
N ALA A 639 -23.18 16.35 25.35
CA ALA A 639 -22.77 17.75 25.38
C ALA A 639 -22.44 18.20 26.81
N GLU A 640 -23.29 17.88 27.79
CA GLU A 640 -23.06 18.17 29.21
C GLU A 640 -21.80 17.47 29.73
N ALA A 641 -21.68 16.15 29.53
CA ALA A 641 -20.56 15.36 30.01
C ALA A 641 -19.22 15.81 29.41
N GLY A 642 -19.19 16.08 28.10
CA GLY A 642 -18.01 16.61 27.41
C GLY A 642 -17.61 18.00 27.93
N THR A 643 -18.58 18.89 28.09
CA THR A 643 -18.36 20.25 28.61
C THR A 643 -17.81 20.23 30.04
N ASP A 644 -18.30 19.33 30.88
CA ASP A 644 -17.82 19.16 32.25
C ASP A 644 -16.40 18.58 32.33
N ALA A 645 -16.07 17.65 31.43
CA ALA A 645 -14.72 17.10 31.29
C ALA A 645 -13.68 18.15 30.83
N LEU A 646 -14.13 19.27 30.29
CA LEU A 646 -13.31 20.42 29.89
C LEU A 646 -13.11 21.50 30.98
N ARG A 647 -13.76 21.42 32.15
CA ARG A 647 -13.56 22.42 33.24
C ARG A 647 -12.08 22.63 33.62
N GLY A 648 -11.51 23.79 33.31
CA GLY A 648 -10.10 24.11 33.60
C GLY A 648 -9.09 23.42 32.67
N LYS A 649 -9.55 22.86 31.55
CA LYS A 649 -8.76 22.14 30.55
C LYS A 649 -9.20 22.58 29.14
N ASN A 650 -8.34 22.35 28.15
CA ASN A 650 -8.63 22.69 26.76
C ASN A 650 -8.84 21.44 25.89
N ALA A 651 -8.75 20.25 26.49
CA ALA A 651 -8.95 18.97 25.83
C ALA A 651 -9.56 17.95 26.80
N ALA A 652 -10.43 17.08 26.26
CA ALA A 652 -11.02 15.96 26.97
C ALA A 652 -11.22 14.77 26.02
N LEU A 653 -11.24 13.57 26.58
CA LEU A 653 -11.63 12.35 25.87
C LEU A 653 -13.10 12.05 26.15
N LEU A 654 -13.75 11.32 25.24
CA LEU A 654 -15.11 10.83 25.36
C LEU A 654 -15.05 9.29 25.32
N ALA A 655 -15.51 8.63 26.38
CA ALA A 655 -15.40 7.17 26.50
C ALA A 655 -16.08 6.47 25.32
N ASN A 656 -15.41 5.52 24.67
CA ASN A 656 -15.92 4.80 23.49
C ASN A 656 -16.41 5.70 22.34
N HIS A 657 -15.93 6.94 22.27
CA HIS A 657 -16.39 7.90 21.27
C HIS A 657 -15.20 8.58 20.60
N GLY A 658 -14.56 9.57 21.22
CA GLY A 658 -13.57 10.41 20.54
C GLY A 658 -12.90 11.40 21.48
N ALA A 659 -12.49 12.54 20.95
CA ALA A 659 -11.87 13.62 21.70
C ALA A 659 -12.50 14.97 21.36
N ILE A 660 -12.49 15.89 22.32
CA ILE A 660 -12.92 17.28 22.12
C ILE A 660 -11.81 18.22 22.56
N ASN A 661 -11.55 19.22 21.74
CA ASN A 661 -10.50 20.21 21.94
C ASN A 661 -11.08 21.59 21.62
N TYR A 662 -10.74 22.59 22.42
CA TYR A 662 -11.09 23.97 22.10
C TYR A 662 -9.92 24.91 22.37
N ALA A 663 -9.97 26.07 21.72
CA ALA A 663 -9.02 27.15 21.95
C ALA A 663 -9.63 28.49 21.53
N ALA A 664 -8.87 29.57 21.73
CA ALA A 664 -9.28 30.91 21.29
C ALA A 664 -9.25 31.10 19.75
N THR A 665 -8.53 30.24 19.03
CA THR A 665 -8.44 30.25 17.56
C THR A 665 -8.54 28.83 17.02
N LEU A 666 -8.97 28.70 15.76
CA LEU A 666 -9.10 27.38 15.13
C LEU A 666 -7.76 26.68 14.98
N ASP A 667 -6.72 27.40 14.55
CA ASP A 667 -5.35 26.85 14.49
C ASP A 667 -4.90 26.25 15.82
N LYS A 668 -5.19 26.92 16.93
CA LYS A 668 -4.78 26.42 18.25
C LYS A 668 -5.63 25.22 18.70
N ALA A 669 -6.90 25.16 18.32
CA ALA A 669 -7.76 24.01 18.59
C ALA A 669 -7.28 22.77 17.81
N VAL A 670 -6.83 22.95 16.56
CA VAL A 670 -6.18 21.90 15.75
C VAL A 670 -4.88 21.43 16.41
N GLU A 671 -3.99 22.34 16.80
CA GLU A 671 -2.75 21.98 17.52
C GLU A 671 -3.02 21.22 18.83
N ASN A 672 -4.08 21.60 19.57
CA ASN A 672 -4.47 20.90 20.78
C ASN A 672 -4.93 19.46 20.48
N ALA A 673 -5.68 19.25 19.39
CA ALA A 673 -6.11 17.93 18.96
C ALA A 673 -4.93 17.04 18.56
N GLU A 674 -3.98 17.57 17.79
CA GLU A 674 -2.73 16.88 17.42
C GLU A 674 -1.90 16.49 18.66
N LEU A 675 -1.77 17.43 19.62
CA LEU A 675 -1.05 17.18 20.86
C LEU A 675 -1.75 16.12 21.72
N LEU A 676 -3.08 16.16 21.85
CA LEU A 676 -3.84 15.17 22.60
C LEU A 676 -3.64 13.77 22.00
N GLU A 677 -3.77 13.63 20.68
CA GLU A 677 -3.56 12.36 19.97
C GLU A 677 -2.14 11.83 20.21
N TRP A 678 -1.13 12.69 20.14
CA TRP A 678 0.26 12.32 20.46
C TRP A 678 0.42 11.83 21.90
N CYS A 679 -0.24 12.47 22.87
CA CYS A 679 -0.19 12.06 24.28
C CYS A 679 -0.85 10.69 24.50
N CYS A 680 -1.97 10.43 23.81
CA CYS A 680 -2.61 9.12 23.84
C CYS A 680 -1.76 8.05 23.16
N ALA A 681 -1.12 8.36 22.04
CA ALA A 681 -0.18 7.46 21.38
C ALA A 681 1.03 7.12 22.25
N LEU A 682 1.53 8.09 23.03
CA LEU A 682 2.59 7.85 24.02
C LEU A 682 2.15 6.85 25.08
N LYS A 683 0.92 6.97 25.62
CA LYS A 683 0.34 6.00 26.57
C LYS A 683 0.27 4.60 25.97
N LEU A 684 -0.21 4.47 24.73
CA LEU A 684 -0.33 3.18 24.04
C LEU A 684 1.02 2.53 23.77
N LYS A 685 2.02 3.30 23.34
CA LYS A 685 3.37 2.79 23.06
C LYS A 685 4.15 2.46 24.33
N ALA A 686 3.93 3.20 25.42
CA ALA A 686 4.62 2.98 26.68
C ALA A 686 4.06 1.77 27.46
N SER A 687 2.75 1.53 27.41
CA SER A 687 2.10 0.53 28.27
C SER A 687 2.59 -0.92 28.05
N PRO A 688 2.88 -1.40 26.82
CA PRO A 688 3.49 -2.71 26.59
C PRO A 688 4.93 -2.82 27.12
N LEU A 689 5.63 -1.70 27.29
CA LEU A 689 6.99 -1.67 27.85
C LEU A 689 6.98 -1.68 29.39
N GLY A 690 5.83 -1.41 30.02
CA GLY A 690 5.63 -1.37 31.47
C GLY A 690 4.64 -0.28 31.89
N ALA A 691 4.42 -0.15 33.20
CA ALA A 691 3.57 0.91 33.75
C ALA A 691 4.17 2.31 33.46
N PRO A 692 3.47 3.19 32.73
CA PRO A 692 3.96 4.53 32.44
C PRO A 692 4.14 5.35 33.73
N ARG A 693 5.22 6.12 33.81
CA ARG A 693 5.52 6.97 34.96
C ARG A 693 4.93 8.36 34.74
N ALA A 694 3.91 8.72 35.52
CA ALA A 694 3.33 10.05 35.49
C ALA A 694 4.21 11.07 36.22
N LEU A 695 4.17 12.32 35.78
CA LEU A 695 4.76 13.46 36.49
C LEU A 695 3.97 13.74 37.76
N THR A 696 4.69 13.91 38.87
CA THR A 696 4.09 14.37 40.14
C THR A 696 3.62 15.83 40.02
N GLN A 697 2.75 16.26 40.92
CA GLN A 697 2.27 17.66 40.94
C GLN A 697 3.44 18.65 41.07
N GLU A 698 4.41 18.37 41.95
CA GLU A 698 5.62 19.18 42.12
C GLU A 698 6.43 19.30 40.81
N GLN A 699 6.61 18.19 40.09
CA GLN A 699 7.30 18.19 38.79
C GLN A 699 6.56 19.00 37.72
N GLN A 700 5.22 18.98 37.74
CA GLN A 700 4.40 19.77 36.83
C GLN A 700 4.53 21.28 37.14
N GLU A 701 4.49 21.66 38.41
CA GLU A 701 4.69 23.04 38.87
C GLU A 701 6.08 23.57 38.49
N ASP A 702 7.12 22.75 38.63
CA ASP A 702 8.48 23.09 38.22
C ASP A 702 8.59 23.38 36.72
N VAL A 703 7.97 22.55 35.87
CA VAL A 703 7.93 22.82 34.43
C VAL A 703 7.25 24.15 34.13
N ILE A 704 6.09 24.40 34.75
CA ILE A 704 5.32 25.64 34.55
C ILE A 704 6.18 26.85 34.91
N ASN A 705 6.84 26.81 36.07
CA ASN A 705 7.71 27.87 36.56
C ASN A 705 8.88 28.14 35.59
N ILE A 706 9.51 27.08 35.08
CA ILE A 706 10.62 27.20 34.11
C ILE A 706 10.12 27.74 32.78
N ALA A 707 8.99 27.26 32.27
CA ALA A 707 8.41 27.69 31.00
C ALA A 707 8.08 29.18 31.01
N VAL A 708 7.46 29.69 32.10
CA VAL A 708 7.19 31.11 32.31
C VAL A 708 8.48 31.92 32.35
N ARG A 709 9.46 31.49 33.16
CA ARG A 709 10.74 32.21 33.32
C ARG A 709 11.55 32.27 32.01
N ARG A 710 11.52 31.21 31.22
CA ARG A 710 12.27 31.09 29.96
C ARG A 710 11.49 31.56 28.74
N ARG A 711 10.22 31.97 28.89
CA ARG A 711 9.29 32.25 27.78
C ARG A 711 9.32 31.13 26.72
N TYR A 712 9.32 29.89 27.21
CA TYR A 712 9.41 28.70 26.37
C TYR A 712 8.16 28.61 25.47
N GLY A 713 8.34 28.29 24.18
CA GLY A 713 7.26 28.25 23.20
C GLY A 713 6.90 29.60 22.55
N GLN A 714 7.64 30.68 22.85
CA GLN A 714 7.52 31.97 22.15
C GLN A 714 8.74 32.23 21.27
N THR A 715 8.50 32.67 20.03
CA THR A 715 9.56 33.14 19.12
C THR A 715 10.01 34.53 19.55
N HIS A 716 11.31 34.69 19.85
CA HIS A 716 11.88 35.98 20.24
C HIS A 716 12.70 36.53 19.08
N ARG A 717 12.44 37.79 18.69
CA ARG A 717 13.34 38.51 17.78
C ARG A 717 14.63 38.85 18.52
N LEU A 718 15.78 38.63 17.88
CA LEU A 718 17.07 39.05 18.41
C LEU A 718 17.10 40.59 18.53
N PRO A 719 17.67 41.16 19.61
CA PRO A 719 17.79 42.60 19.72
C PRO A 719 18.67 43.14 18.60
N GLY A 720 18.17 44.10 17.80
CA GLY A 720 18.98 44.86 16.84
C GLY A 720 18.81 44.54 15.35
N GLN A 721 17.85 43.70 14.96
CA GLN A 721 17.47 43.55 13.55
C GLN A 721 16.04 44.07 13.35
N VAL A 722 15.95 45.31 12.84
CA VAL A 722 14.73 45.91 12.29
C VAL A 722 14.59 45.48 10.85
#